data_AF-A0A521T230-F1
#
_entry.id   AF-A0A521T230-F1
#
_cell.length_a   1.000
_cell.length_b   1.000
_cell.length_c   1.000
_cell.angle_alpha   90.00
_cell.angle_beta   90.00
_cell.angle_gamma   90.00
#
_symmetry.space_group_name_H-M   'P 1'
#
loop_
_entity.id
_entity.type
_entity.pdbx_description
1 polymer ?
#
loop_
_entity_poly.entity_id
_entity_poly.type
_entity_poly.pdbx_seq_one_letter_code
_entity_poly.pdbx_strand_id
1 'polypeptide(L)'
;MPDKPERNPLAFRPGREAAQQPPLARYLPRAPLGTVRDWLRESLPPGSWVIDPFGASPQVVVEAAQAGYRVLVAANNPINHFLIEMAAQPPSADALRSALAELANATRAGEDKERIEPHIRGLYMTTCDECSREIEARAFVWEKDGKTPISRIYQCPHCGKAGEFPATAEDGQKAARFTAAGPHRARALERVAPIDDPDREHAEEALDAYLPRAVYALFTLINKLGSLPLQVDAQRNLAALLLAACDRANTLWPVSGHSRPRQLGVPSRFREHNLWLALEEAIPLWATGEQPVPLTAWPEEPPESGGICLYDGALRNLADQLGTTVLSGVVTAFPRPNQAFWTLSALWAGWLWGREALGAFAAVLRRRRYDWGWHATALGEALGHLASHLPEDAPFFGLITESEQGFDLAAMLAAERSGFRLAGLAQRPGSGQTQILWRRGDTPIPTQTPGENPQLVRDAAMDILSQRGQPSHYLHLQAAAVSQLAENKTLLLAGMDPADHFNEIRSTLEFGLNFQRGFLRFEGSERSLEVGQWWPREPANTASPLADRLEKAIVQRLIAQPGESIERMDAALCTEFAGPLTPPVDTLRAILESYGEPDNEGRWTLKPGEAPKTRRTDLEEIRSILVQAGQSLGYQTEESELHVRWQDDSPVEDWHFRVAASAVLGESVLQPPQSERQFFVSPGSRARLLLHKLRRDPRLAQKAEKDGWRFLTFRLVRRMGQTRDLTRAGLARLLALDPLSEEATQLSLL
;
A
#
# COMPACT_ATOMS: atom_id res chain seq x y z
N MET A 1 38.32 -14.92 8.35
CA MET A 1 37.17 -14.02 8.11
C MET A 1 36.61 -13.73 9.48
N PRO A 2 36.57 -12.47 9.95
CA PRO A 2 35.89 -12.17 11.20
C PRO A 2 34.40 -12.47 11.01
N ASP A 3 33.78 -13.16 11.97
CA ASP A 3 32.34 -13.42 12.00
C ASP A 3 31.59 -12.10 11.78
N LYS A 4 30.88 -12.01 10.65
CA LYS A 4 29.92 -10.92 10.43
C LYS A 4 28.87 -11.08 11.54
N PRO A 5 28.56 -10.04 12.33
CA PRO A 5 27.42 -10.12 13.23
C PRO A 5 26.17 -10.40 12.38
N GLU A 6 25.61 -11.61 12.50
CA GLU A 6 24.37 -11.99 11.84
C GLU A 6 23.27 -11.02 12.30
N ARG A 7 22.85 -10.10 11.41
CA ARG A 7 21.59 -9.39 11.62
C ARG A 7 20.48 -10.41 11.53
N ASN A 8 19.75 -10.61 12.63
CA ASN A 8 18.50 -11.36 12.56
C ASN A 8 17.56 -10.63 11.59
N PRO A 9 17.08 -11.31 10.53
CA PRO A 9 16.20 -10.68 9.57
C PRO A 9 14.92 -10.22 10.26
N LEU A 10 14.50 -8.97 10.00
CA LEU A 10 13.27 -8.42 10.56
C LEU A 10 12.07 -9.23 10.07
N ALA A 11 11.29 -9.80 10.97
CA ALA A 11 10.03 -10.43 10.59
C ALA A 11 9.03 -9.35 10.18
N PHE A 12 8.45 -9.47 8.98
CA PHE A 12 7.40 -8.54 8.55
C PHE A 12 6.16 -8.73 9.43
N ARG A 13 5.56 -7.63 9.91
CA ARG A 13 4.32 -7.65 10.70
C ARG A 13 3.17 -7.26 9.78
N PRO A 14 2.41 -8.23 9.23
CA PRO A 14 1.45 -7.97 8.16
C PRO A 14 0.30 -7.04 8.57
N GLY A 15 -0.09 -7.08 9.84
CA GLY A 15 -1.23 -6.35 10.35
C GLY A 15 -2.52 -6.70 9.61
N ARG A 16 -3.52 -5.83 9.70
CA ARG A 16 -4.82 -5.97 9.03
C ARG A 16 -5.23 -4.66 8.37
N GLU A 17 -5.91 -4.73 7.24
CA GLU A 17 -6.53 -3.53 6.66
C GLU A 17 -7.68 -3.05 7.54
N ALA A 18 -7.81 -1.74 7.68
CA ALA A 18 -8.96 -1.15 8.38
C ALA A 18 -10.24 -1.40 7.57
N ALA A 19 -11.32 -1.81 8.25
CA ALA A 19 -12.60 -2.09 7.62
C ALA A 19 -13.27 -0.83 7.03
N GLN A 20 -12.98 0.33 7.60
CA GLN A 20 -13.47 1.63 7.15
C GLN A 20 -12.29 2.53 6.80
N GLN A 21 -12.44 3.33 5.75
CA GLN A 21 -11.44 4.32 5.40
C GLN A 21 -11.58 5.54 6.32
N PRO A 22 -10.48 6.00 6.95
CA PRO A 22 -10.55 7.20 7.76
C PRO A 22 -10.82 8.45 6.91
N PRO A 23 -11.27 9.56 7.52
CA PRO A 23 -11.31 10.86 6.87
C PRO A 23 -9.96 11.21 6.24
N LEU A 24 -9.98 11.78 5.04
CA LEU A 24 -8.77 12.14 4.29
C LEU A 24 -7.82 10.97 3.98
N ALA A 25 -8.29 9.71 4.05
CA ALA A 25 -7.49 8.50 3.78
C ALA A 25 -6.72 8.54 2.45
N ARG A 26 -7.20 9.29 1.45
CA ARG A 26 -6.53 9.47 0.16
C ARG A 26 -5.16 10.15 0.24
N TYR A 27 -4.87 10.83 1.34
CA TYR A 27 -3.60 11.52 1.59
C TYR A 27 -2.73 10.85 2.66
N LEU A 28 -3.37 10.16 3.61
CA LEU A 28 -2.70 9.58 4.77
C LEU A 28 -1.99 8.27 4.45
N PRO A 29 -0.90 7.92 5.17
CA PRO A 29 -0.28 6.61 5.08
C PRO A 29 -1.27 5.49 5.36
N ARG A 30 -1.21 4.41 4.58
CA ARG A 30 -2.07 3.22 4.71
C ARG A 30 -1.42 2.21 5.67
N ALA A 31 -1.34 2.59 6.94
CA ALA A 31 -0.74 1.74 7.97
C ALA A 31 -1.66 0.53 8.26
N PRO A 32 -1.16 -0.71 8.29
CA PRO A 32 -1.95 -1.85 8.75
C PRO A 32 -2.17 -1.81 10.27
N LEU A 33 -3.37 -2.19 10.71
CA LEU A 33 -3.73 -2.35 12.11
C LEU A 33 -2.99 -3.54 12.73
N GLY A 34 -2.40 -3.35 13.90
CA GLY A 34 -1.72 -4.36 14.70
C GLY A 34 -0.20 -4.40 14.50
N THR A 35 0.32 -3.81 13.43
CA THR A 35 1.76 -3.77 13.14
C THR A 35 2.53 -3.03 14.23
N VAL A 36 2.03 -1.86 14.66
CA VAL A 36 2.70 -1.01 15.67
C VAL A 36 2.62 -1.65 17.04
N ARG A 37 1.44 -2.16 17.41
CA ARG A 37 1.21 -2.88 18.67
C ARG A 37 2.18 -4.04 18.82
N ASP A 38 2.35 -4.84 17.76
CA ASP A 38 3.18 -6.04 17.81
C ASP A 38 4.68 -5.66 17.91
N TRP A 39 5.14 -4.64 17.16
CA TRP A 39 6.50 -4.11 17.32
C TRP A 39 6.82 -3.64 18.73
N LEU A 40 5.93 -2.81 19.30
CA LEU A 40 6.16 -2.23 20.61
C LEU A 40 6.15 -3.30 21.70
N ARG A 41 5.16 -4.21 21.69
CA ARG A 41 5.06 -5.30 22.69
C ARG A 41 6.25 -6.24 22.71
N GLU A 42 6.89 -6.46 21.58
CA GLU A 42 8.08 -7.30 21.48
C GLU A 42 9.35 -6.61 21.96
N SER A 43 9.35 -5.27 22.05
CA SER A 43 10.60 -4.50 22.18
C SER A 43 10.65 -3.57 23.39
N LEU A 44 9.50 -3.14 23.91
CA LEU A 44 9.38 -2.17 25.00
C LEU A 44 8.35 -2.64 26.04
N PRO A 45 8.55 -2.35 27.33
CA PRO A 45 7.54 -2.63 28.34
C PRO A 45 6.33 -1.68 28.18
N PRO A 46 5.10 -2.13 28.51
CA PRO A 46 3.93 -1.24 28.58
C PRO A 46 4.18 -0.03 29.49
N GLY A 47 3.55 1.10 29.18
CA GLY A 47 3.73 2.38 29.88
C GLY A 47 4.98 3.17 29.46
N SER A 48 5.84 2.60 28.61
CA SER A 48 7.00 3.32 28.05
C SER A 48 6.58 4.53 27.23
N TRP A 49 7.42 5.56 27.23
CA TRP A 49 7.28 6.70 26.33
C TRP A 49 7.82 6.34 24.95
N VAL A 50 6.99 6.52 23.93
CA VAL A 50 7.39 6.42 22.51
C VAL A 50 7.05 7.73 21.81
N ILE A 51 7.80 8.06 20.76
CA ILE A 51 7.56 9.27 19.98
C ILE A 51 7.21 8.97 18.53
N ASP A 52 6.19 9.66 18.01
CA ASP A 52 5.98 9.85 16.57
C ASP A 52 6.49 11.27 16.20
N PRO A 53 7.63 11.37 15.50
CA PRO A 53 8.26 12.64 15.16
C PRO A 53 7.52 13.47 14.10
N PHE A 54 6.51 12.90 13.42
CA PHE A 54 5.85 13.54 12.27
C PHE A 54 4.33 13.66 12.43
N GLY A 55 3.71 12.80 13.24
CA GLY A 55 2.26 12.72 13.38
C GLY A 55 1.55 12.48 12.05
N ALA A 56 2.19 11.73 11.14
CA ALA A 56 1.71 11.59 9.76
C ALA A 56 0.53 10.63 9.63
N SER A 57 0.36 9.71 10.59
CA SER A 57 -0.70 8.71 10.60
C SER A 57 -1.38 8.68 11.98
N PRO A 58 -2.63 9.18 12.09
CA PRO A 58 -3.43 9.07 13.31
C PRO A 58 -3.53 7.64 13.83
N GLN A 59 -3.63 6.68 12.91
CA GLN A 59 -3.76 5.27 13.21
C GLN A 59 -2.53 4.70 13.93
N VAL A 60 -1.31 5.07 13.53
CA VAL A 60 -0.07 4.64 14.21
C VAL A 60 -0.05 5.12 15.65
N VAL A 61 -0.44 6.37 15.87
CA VAL A 61 -0.47 7.01 17.19
C VAL A 61 -1.52 6.37 18.10
N VAL A 62 -2.75 6.23 17.61
CA VAL A 62 -3.87 5.65 18.37
C VAL A 62 -3.60 4.18 18.68
N GLU A 63 -3.07 3.41 17.73
CA GLU A 63 -2.75 2.00 17.96
C GLU A 63 -1.67 1.83 19.05
N ALA A 64 -0.61 2.64 19.03
CA ALA A 64 0.41 2.62 20.07
C ALA A 64 -0.18 2.97 21.44
N ALA A 65 -1.03 3.99 21.52
CA ALA A 65 -1.63 4.39 22.78
C ALA A 65 -2.64 3.34 23.31
N GLN A 66 -3.47 2.75 22.44
CA GLN A 66 -4.36 1.62 22.78
C GLN A 66 -3.59 0.37 23.21
N ALA A 67 -2.34 0.21 22.75
CA ALA A 67 -1.46 -0.87 23.18
C ALA A 67 -0.85 -0.64 24.58
N GLY A 68 -1.13 0.49 25.22
CA GLY A 68 -0.72 0.82 26.58
C GLY A 68 0.55 1.67 26.67
N TYR A 69 0.92 2.39 25.62
CA TYR A 69 2.11 3.27 25.60
C TYR A 69 1.74 4.74 25.76
N ARG A 70 2.68 5.54 26.29
CA ARG A 70 2.56 6.99 26.31
C ARG A 70 3.20 7.53 25.03
N VAL A 71 2.39 8.09 24.14
CA VAL A 71 2.81 8.47 22.80
C VAL A 71 2.94 9.98 22.72
N LEU A 72 4.18 10.48 22.61
CA LEU A 72 4.45 11.89 22.31
C LEU A 72 4.39 12.08 20.80
N VAL A 73 3.69 13.11 20.32
CA VAL A 73 3.58 13.37 18.88
C VAL A 73 3.91 14.82 18.56
N ALA A 74 4.86 15.04 17.64
CA ALA A 74 5.17 16.36 17.10
C ALA A 74 4.37 16.60 15.82
N ALA A 75 3.15 17.12 15.95
CA ALA A 75 2.22 17.30 14.84
C ALA A 75 2.31 18.73 14.26
N ASN A 76 3.28 18.98 13.37
CA ASN A 76 3.46 20.30 12.76
C ASN A 76 2.40 20.68 11.71
N ASN A 77 1.66 19.70 11.17
CA ASN A 77 0.53 19.98 10.27
C ASN A 77 -0.76 20.10 11.10
N PRO A 78 -1.44 21.27 11.13
CA PRO A 78 -2.64 21.47 11.93
C PRO A 78 -3.78 20.48 11.60
N ILE A 79 -3.86 20.04 10.34
CA ILE A 79 -4.84 19.03 9.93
C ILE A 79 -4.50 17.67 10.49
N ASN A 80 -3.21 17.28 10.50
CA ASN A 80 -2.81 16.02 11.14
C ASN A 80 -3.03 16.07 12.65
N HIS A 81 -2.73 17.21 13.30
CA HIS A 81 -3.02 17.43 14.72
C HIS A 81 -4.50 17.17 15.02
N PHE A 82 -5.40 17.82 14.26
CA PHE A 82 -6.83 17.64 14.40
C PHE A 82 -7.30 16.21 14.09
N LEU A 83 -6.72 15.56 13.07
CA LEU A 83 -7.03 14.16 12.76
C LEU A 83 -6.63 13.21 13.90
N ILE A 84 -5.50 13.45 14.57
CA ILE A 84 -5.07 12.67 15.73
C ILE A 84 -6.01 12.90 16.91
N GLU A 85 -6.39 14.16 17.17
CA GLU A 85 -7.38 14.49 18.21
C GLU A 85 -8.69 13.74 17.99
N MET A 86 -9.24 13.82 16.78
CA MET A 86 -10.51 13.16 16.42
C MET A 86 -10.40 11.63 16.43
N ALA A 87 -9.24 11.06 16.11
CA ALA A 87 -9.02 9.61 16.19
C ALA A 87 -8.83 9.14 17.64
N ALA A 88 -8.24 9.97 18.51
CA ALA A 88 -8.09 9.69 19.93
C ALA A 88 -9.43 9.80 20.68
N GLN A 89 -10.31 10.72 20.27
CA GLN A 89 -11.60 11.00 20.88
C GLN A 89 -12.72 10.94 19.83
N PRO A 90 -13.02 9.74 19.29
CA PRO A 90 -13.98 9.60 18.21
C PRO A 90 -15.39 10.00 18.67
N PRO A 91 -16.09 10.89 17.93
CA PRO A 91 -17.44 11.31 18.28
C PRO A 91 -18.48 10.21 17.99
N SER A 92 -19.61 10.25 18.68
CA SER A 92 -20.75 9.41 18.32
C SER A 92 -21.45 9.94 17.06
N ALA A 93 -22.11 9.05 16.32
CA ALA A 93 -22.92 9.43 15.15
C ALA A 93 -24.02 10.44 15.54
N ASP A 94 -24.63 10.29 16.72
CA ASP A 94 -25.66 11.20 17.20
C ASP A 94 -25.09 12.58 17.53
N ALA A 95 -23.89 12.67 18.13
CA ALA A 95 -23.24 13.95 18.41
C ALA A 95 -22.90 14.72 17.12
N LEU A 96 -22.47 14.03 16.07
CA LEU A 96 -22.24 14.62 14.75
C LEU A 96 -23.55 15.06 14.08
N ARG A 97 -24.61 14.24 14.15
CA ARG A 97 -25.94 14.59 13.63
C ARG A 97 -26.52 15.81 14.33
N SER A 98 -26.40 15.88 15.65
CA SER A 98 -26.83 17.05 16.43
C SER A 98 -26.06 18.31 16.03
N ALA A 99 -24.73 18.23 15.89
CA ALA A 99 -23.93 19.37 15.42
C ALA A 99 -24.31 19.81 13.99
N LEU A 100 -24.59 18.86 13.09
CA LEU A 100 -25.06 19.17 11.74
C LEU A 100 -26.47 19.78 11.73
N ALA A 101 -27.36 19.34 12.63
CA ALA A 101 -28.72 19.87 12.76
C ALA A 101 -28.73 21.33 13.25
N GLU A 102 -27.81 21.71 14.13
CA GLU A 102 -27.61 23.12 14.52
C GLU A 102 -27.23 23.98 13.31
N LEU A 103 -26.31 23.50 12.47
CA LEU A 103 -25.96 24.17 11.22
C LEU A 103 -27.14 24.23 10.24
N ALA A 104 -27.92 23.15 10.12
CA ALA A 104 -29.08 23.06 9.22
C ALA A 104 -30.15 24.12 9.55
N ASN A 105 -30.39 24.32 10.84
CA ASN A 105 -31.39 25.26 11.36
C ASN A 105 -30.92 26.72 11.37
N ALA A 106 -29.61 26.95 11.26
CA ALA A 106 -29.07 28.29 11.17
C ALA A 106 -29.59 29.01 9.91
N THR A 107 -29.77 30.34 10.01
CA THR A 107 -30.19 31.17 8.89
C THR A 107 -29.01 31.86 8.25
N ARG A 108 -29.09 32.19 6.96
CA ARG A 108 -28.10 33.01 6.26
C ARG A 108 -27.97 34.40 6.90
N ALA A 109 -26.82 35.04 6.70
CA ALA A 109 -26.66 36.44 7.07
C ALA A 109 -27.26 37.33 5.97
N GLY A 110 -28.15 38.27 6.32
CA GLY A 110 -28.83 39.16 5.37
C GLY A 110 -30.31 39.35 5.69
N GLU A 111 -31.03 40.06 4.83
CA GLU A 111 -32.48 40.30 4.94
C GLU A 111 -33.30 39.03 4.71
N ASP A 112 -32.82 38.16 3.82
CA ASP A 112 -33.41 36.84 3.55
C ASP A 112 -33.01 35.85 4.65
N LYS A 113 -33.93 35.62 5.61
CA LYS A 113 -33.80 34.64 6.70
C LYS A 113 -33.98 33.18 6.25
N GLU A 114 -33.42 32.85 5.09
CA GLU A 114 -33.43 31.49 4.57
C GLU A 114 -32.54 30.57 5.42
N ARG A 115 -33.01 29.34 5.69
CA ARG A 115 -32.22 28.32 6.41
C ARG A 115 -31.06 27.81 5.54
N ILE A 116 -29.94 27.45 6.17
CA ILE A 116 -28.74 27.01 5.46
C ILE A 116 -28.96 25.72 4.68
N GLU A 117 -29.57 24.70 5.28
CA GLU A 117 -29.74 23.40 4.62
C GLU A 117 -30.45 23.52 3.25
N PRO A 118 -31.69 24.05 3.16
CA PRO A 118 -32.39 24.14 1.88
C PRO A 118 -31.63 25.01 0.87
N HIS A 119 -30.95 26.06 1.32
CA HIS A 119 -30.14 26.91 0.45
C HIS A 119 -28.98 26.14 -0.18
N ILE A 120 -28.19 25.42 0.61
CA ILE A 120 -27.02 24.67 0.12
C ILE A 120 -27.45 23.51 -0.78
N ARG A 121 -28.50 22.77 -0.41
CA ARG A 121 -29.09 21.72 -1.26
C ARG A 121 -29.62 22.31 -2.58
N GLY A 122 -30.22 23.50 -2.54
CA GLY A 122 -30.70 24.27 -3.68
C GLY A 122 -29.65 24.49 -4.78
N LEU A 123 -28.36 24.59 -4.40
CA LEU A 123 -27.24 24.78 -5.34
C LEU A 123 -27.03 23.59 -6.29
N TYR A 124 -27.56 22.42 -5.92
CA TYR A 124 -27.37 21.14 -6.61
C TYR A 124 -28.68 20.55 -7.16
N MET A 125 -29.76 21.33 -7.22
CA MET A 125 -31.04 20.88 -7.78
C MET A 125 -31.00 20.80 -9.31
N THR A 126 -31.52 19.70 -9.83
CA THR A 126 -31.63 19.38 -11.26
C THR A 126 -32.96 18.69 -11.57
N THR A 127 -33.21 18.30 -12.81
CA THR A 127 -34.46 17.65 -13.24
C THR A 127 -34.24 16.18 -13.61
N CYS A 128 -35.16 15.31 -13.21
CA CYS A 128 -35.12 13.90 -13.55
C CYS A 128 -35.41 13.67 -15.05
N ASP A 129 -34.58 12.87 -15.72
CA ASP A 129 -34.70 12.50 -17.15
C ASP A 129 -35.94 11.64 -17.46
N GLU A 130 -36.62 11.10 -16.45
CA GLU A 130 -37.80 10.24 -16.66
C GLU A 130 -39.10 10.90 -16.20
N CYS A 131 -39.16 11.37 -14.95
CA CYS A 131 -40.39 11.97 -14.41
C CYS A 131 -40.41 13.50 -14.47
N SER A 132 -39.34 14.14 -14.93
CA SER A 132 -39.17 15.60 -15.03
C SER A 132 -39.36 16.39 -13.73
N ARG A 133 -39.46 15.71 -12.58
CA ARG A 133 -39.51 16.36 -11.27
C ARG A 133 -38.15 16.91 -10.88
N GLU A 134 -38.18 17.98 -10.10
CA GLU A 134 -36.98 18.55 -9.49
C GLU A 134 -36.43 17.58 -8.45
N ILE A 135 -35.12 17.31 -8.51
CA ILE A 135 -34.41 16.36 -7.67
C ILE A 135 -33.01 16.88 -7.34
N GLU A 136 -32.42 16.37 -6.28
CA GLU A 136 -31.05 16.70 -5.88
C GLU A 136 -30.03 15.85 -6.65
N ALA A 137 -29.05 16.50 -7.29
CA ALA A 137 -27.89 15.80 -7.84
C ALA A 137 -26.95 15.37 -6.70
N ARG A 138 -26.45 14.14 -6.76
CA ARG A 138 -25.35 13.68 -5.89
C ARG A 138 -24.02 14.30 -6.28
N ALA A 139 -23.78 14.42 -7.58
CA ALA A 139 -22.61 15.09 -8.14
C ALA A 139 -22.88 15.58 -9.56
N PHE A 140 -22.13 16.60 -9.97
CA PHE A 140 -21.95 16.97 -11.37
C PHE A 140 -20.57 16.50 -11.84
N VAL A 141 -20.45 16.16 -13.13
CA VAL A 141 -19.18 15.80 -13.76
C VAL A 141 -18.77 16.91 -14.69
N TRP A 142 -17.48 17.25 -14.63
CA TRP A 142 -16.87 18.30 -15.41
C TRP A 142 -15.73 17.73 -16.24
N GLU A 143 -15.46 18.38 -17.37
CA GLU A 143 -14.18 18.24 -18.07
C GLU A 143 -13.21 19.30 -17.56
N LYS A 144 -11.92 18.96 -17.59
CA LYS A 144 -10.86 19.92 -17.28
C LYS A 144 -11.01 21.16 -18.16
N ASP A 145 -10.92 22.34 -17.55
CA ASP A 145 -11.08 23.65 -18.19
C ASP A 145 -12.48 23.92 -18.79
N GLY A 146 -13.45 23.04 -18.54
CA GLY A 146 -14.84 23.19 -18.97
C GLY A 146 -15.57 24.31 -18.21
N LYS A 147 -16.41 25.07 -18.91
CA LYS A 147 -17.20 26.18 -18.31
C LYS A 147 -18.53 25.74 -17.69
N THR A 148 -19.01 24.56 -18.05
CA THR A 148 -20.28 23.98 -17.58
C THR A 148 -20.11 22.48 -17.31
N PRO A 149 -20.91 21.89 -16.40
CA PRO A 149 -20.91 20.45 -16.21
C PRO A 149 -21.37 19.73 -17.48
N ILE A 150 -20.84 18.53 -17.72
CA ILE A 150 -21.17 17.68 -18.87
C ILE A 150 -22.17 16.57 -18.53
N SER A 151 -22.17 16.10 -17.29
CA SER A 151 -23.13 15.11 -16.80
C SER A 151 -23.48 15.35 -15.33
N ARG A 152 -24.57 14.71 -14.90
CA ARG A 152 -25.13 14.75 -13.55
C ARG A 152 -25.36 13.32 -13.06
N ILE A 153 -25.09 13.08 -11.79
CA ILE A 153 -25.27 11.78 -11.14
C ILE A 153 -26.34 11.96 -10.07
N TYR A 154 -27.42 11.18 -10.15
CA TYR A 154 -28.51 11.25 -9.16
C TYR A 154 -29.19 9.90 -8.96
N GLN A 155 -30.00 9.82 -7.91
CA GLN A 155 -30.99 8.78 -7.68
C GLN A 155 -32.32 9.47 -7.38
N CYS A 156 -33.31 9.31 -8.26
CA CYS A 156 -34.59 9.98 -8.16
C CYS A 156 -35.46 9.32 -7.07
N PRO A 157 -35.87 10.06 -6.02
CA PRO A 157 -36.72 9.50 -4.96
C PRO A 157 -38.17 9.26 -5.40
N HIS A 158 -38.58 9.77 -6.58
CA HIS A 158 -39.96 9.68 -7.07
C HIS A 158 -40.20 8.50 -8.02
N CYS A 159 -39.26 8.21 -8.93
CA CYS A 159 -39.41 7.12 -9.91
C CYS A 159 -38.32 6.04 -9.79
N GLY A 160 -37.32 6.21 -8.92
CA GLY A 160 -36.25 5.23 -8.71
C GLY A 160 -35.10 5.27 -9.74
N LYS A 161 -35.21 6.06 -10.81
CA LYS A 161 -34.14 6.22 -11.82
C LYS A 161 -32.83 6.69 -11.19
N ALA A 162 -31.76 5.95 -11.43
CA ALA A 162 -30.43 6.23 -10.90
C ALA A 162 -29.37 6.01 -11.99
N GLY A 163 -28.33 6.84 -11.98
CA GLY A 163 -27.23 6.74 -12.95
C GLY A 163 -26.57 8.08 -13.24
N GLU A 164 -25.72 8.08 -14.26
CA GLU A 164 -25.13 9.27 -14.85
C GLU A 164 -25.92 9.66 -16.11
N PHE A 165 -26.36 10.92 -16.18
CA PHE A 165 -27.16 11.47 -17.27
C PHE A 165 -26.53 12.77 -17.79
N PRO A 166 -26.77 13.19 -19.05
CA PRO A 166 -26.28 14.47 -19.57
C PRO A 166 -26.76 15.65 -18.70
N ALA A 167 -25.89 16.65 -18.52
CA ALA A 167 -26.29 17.88 -17.85
C ALA A 167 -27.26 18.70 -18.73
N THR A 168 -28.24 19.36 -18.13
CA THR A 168 -29.13 20.26 -18.87
C THR A 168 -28.52 21.66 -19.03
N ALA A 169 -29.09 22.45 -19.95
CA ALA A 169 -28.74 23.86 -20.07
C ALA A 169 -28.99 24.64 -18.76
N GLU A 170 -30.01 24.26 -17.99
CA GLU A 170 -30.30 24.85 -16.68
C GLU A 170 -29.20 24.55 -15.65
N ASP A 171 -28.66 23.32 -15.64
CA ASP A 171 -27.54 22.95 -14.77
C ASP A 171 -26.31 23.83 -15.05
N GLY A 172 -26.02 24.07 -16.33
CA GLY A 172 -24.96 24.98 -16.77
C GLY A 172 -25.20 26.43 -16.36
N GLN A 173 -26.43 26.93 -16.50
CA GLN A 173 -26.80 28.28 -16.05
C GLN A 173 -26.69 28.43 -14.54
N LYS A 174 -27.12 27.44 -13.75
CA LYS A 174 -27.00 27.44 -12.29
C LYS A 174 -25.53 27.52 -11.87
N ALA A 175 -24.66 26.72 -12.48
CA ALA A 175 -23.22 26.75 -12.19
C ALA A 175 -22.58 28.11 -12.57
N ALA A 176 -22.95 28.68 -13.72
CA ALA A 176 -22.39 29.93 -14.23
C ALA A 176 -22.75 31.19 -13.41
N ARG A 177 -23.74 31.11 -12.49
CA ARG A 177 -24.09 32.20 -11.56
C ARG A 177 -22.94 32.53 -10.60
N PHE A 178 -22.04 31.58 -10.36
CA PHE A 178 -20.94 31.72 -9.43
C PHE A 178 -19.65 32.05 -10.19
N THR A 179 -19.00 33.14 -9.84
CA THR A 179 -17.76 33.60 -10.49
C THR A 179 -16.61 33.65 -9.49
N ALA A 180 -15.38 33.56 -10.00
CA ALA A 180 -14.18 33.67 -9.18
C ALA A 180 -14.01 35.09 -8.58
N ALA A 181 -14.61 36.13 -9.17
CA ALA A 181 -14.50 37.52 -8.70
C ALA A 181 -15.45 37.86 -7.51
N GLY A 182 -15.92 36.86 -6.77
CA GLY A 182 -16.94 37.03 -5.72
C GLY A 182 -16.37 37.29 -4.32
N PRO A 183 -17.18 37.89 -3.41
CA PRO A 183 -16.78 38.18 -2.02
C PRO A 183 -16.44 36.92 -1.21
N HIS A 184 -17.02 35.77 -1.56
CA HIS A 184 -16.71 34.49 -0.92
C HIS A 184 -15.26 34.05 -1.19
N ARG A 185 -14.76 34.25 -2.41
CA ARG A 185 -13.37 33.95 -2.77
C ARG A 185 -12.41 34.89 -2.05
N ALA A 186 -12.70 36.19 -2.06
CA ALA A 186 -11.89 37.18 -1.33
C ALA A 186 -11.80 36.81 0.16
N ARG A 187 -12.92 36.48 0.79
CA ARG A 187 -12.98 36.06 2.20
C ARG A 187 -12.25 34.73 2.45
N ALA A 188 -12.25 33.82 1.48
CA ALA A 188 -11.48 32.57 1.57
C ALA A 188 -9.98 32.82 1.63
N LEU A 189 -9.50 33.76 0.83
CA LEU A 189 -8.09 34.13 0.82
C LEU A 189 -7.71 34.95 2.05
N GLU A 190 -8.54 35.91 2.49
CA GLU A 190 -8.27 36.71 3.70
C GLU A 190 -8.05 35.87 4.96
N ARG A 191 -8.68 34.70 5.06
CA ARG A 191 -8.49 33.78 6.20
C ARG A 191 -7.16 33.04 6.20
N VAL A 192 -6.47 32.99 5.05
CA VAL A 192 -5.21 32.26 4.86
C VAL A 192 -4.05 33.25 4.70
N ALA A 193 -4.15 34.13 3.71
CA ALA A 193 -3.15 35.10 3.31
C ALA A 193 -3.87 36.41 2.90
N PRO A 194 -3.88 37.46 3.74
CA PRO A 194 -4.45 38.77 3.42
C PRO A 194 -3.84 39.43 2.18
N ILE A 195 -4.43 40.54 1.70
CA ILE A 195 -4.02 41.18 0.43
C ILE A 195 -2.54 41.55 0.33
N ASP A 196 -1.90 41.92 1.44
CA ASP A 196 -0.48 42.32 1.49
C ASP A 196 0.46 41.17 1.85
N ASP A 197 -0.07 39.94 1.96
CA ASP A 197 0.71 38.78 2.34
C ASP A 197 1.52 38.23 1.14
N PRO A 198 2.84 37.98 1.28
CA PRO A 198 3.64 37.42 0.19
C PRO A 198 3.17 36.04 -0.27
N ASP A 199 2.46 35.29 0.58
CA ASP A 199 1.94 33.97 0.25
C ASP A 199 0.55 34.03 -0.44
N ARG A 200 0.02 35.24 -0.71
CA ARG A 200 -1.31 35.45 -1.33
C ARG A 200 -1.43 34.77 -2.69
N GLU A 201 -0.45 34.96 -3.57
CA GLU A 201 -0.45 34.35 -4.91
C GLU A 201 -0.52 32.81 -4.82
N HIS A 202 0.21 32.22 -3.88
CA HIS A 202 0.20 30.78 -3.66
C HIS A 202 -1.12 30.27 -3.07
N ALA A 203 -1.76 31.06 -2.20
CA ALA A 203 -3.10 30.75 -1.71
C ALA A 203 -4.15 30.84 -2.82
N GLU A 204 -4.00 31.77 -3.77
CA GLU A 204 -4.86 31.91 -4.96
C GLU A 204 -4.74 30.71 -5.90
N GLU A 205 -3.51 30.30 -6.22
CA GLU A 205 -3.24 29.10 -7.01
C GLU A 205 -3.83 27.83 -6.37
N ALA A 206 -3.72 27.72 -5.04
CA ALA A 206 -4.29 26.60 -4.30
C ALA A 206 -5.83 26.61 -4.32
N LEU A 207 -6.45 27.79 -4.23
CA LEU A 207 -7.90 27.96 -4.27
C LEU A 207 -8.48 27.66 -5.66
N ASP A 208 -7.69 27.72 -6.73
CA ASP A 208 -8.10 27.32 -8.08
C ASP A 208 -8.36 25.80 -8.22
N ALA A 209 -7.98 25.01 -7.21
CA ALA A 209 -8.42 23.63 -7.09
C ALA A 209 -9.93 23.51 -6.74
N TYR A 210 -10.67 24.61 -6.61
CA TYR A 210 -12.11 24.62 -6.30
C TYR A 210 -12.92 25.36 -7.35
N LEU A 211 -14.10 24.81 -7.68
CA LEU A 211 -15.06 25.50 -8.52
C LEU A 211 -15.68 26.69 -7.77
N PRO A 212 -16.04 27.80 -8.46
CA PRO A 212 -16.65 28.97 -7.81
C PRO A 212 -17.89 28.66 -6.98
N ARG A 213 -18.76 27.76 -7.47
CA ARG A 213 -19.95 27.28 -6.74
C ARG A 213 -19.57 26.58 -5.43
N ALA A 214 -18.55 25.73 -5.47
CA ALA A 214 -18.06 25.01 -4.29
C ALA A 214 -17.47 25.98 -3.24
N VAL A 215 -16.68 26.97 -3.67
CA VAL A 215 -16.15 28.02 -2.78
C VAL A 215 -17.29 28.81 -2.13
N TYR A 216 -18.30 29.20 -2.91
CA TYR A 216 -19.49 29.87 -2.40
C TYR A 216 -20.20 29.06 -1.31
N ALA A 217 -20.46 27.77 -1.58
CA ALA A 217 -21.13 26.87 -0.66
C ALA A 217 -20.31 26.66 0.63
N LEU A 218 -19.02 26.33 0.51
CA LEU A 218 -18.12 26.15 1.65
C LEU A 218 -18.07 27.40 2.53
N PHE A 219 -17.91 28.58 1.94
CA PHE A 219 -17.80 29.81 2.73
C PHE A 219 -19.14 30.27 3.30
N THR A 220 -20.26 29.85 2.73
CA THR A 220 -21.56 30.03 3.38
C THR A 220 -21.63 29.19 4.66
N LEU A 221 -21.12 27.96 4.64
CA LEU A 221 -21.09 27.03 5.77
C LEU A 221 -20.05 27.43 6.84
N ILE A 222 -18.79 27.65 6.44
CA ILE A 222 -17.67 27.96 7.34
C ILE A 222 -17.87 29.29 8.07
N ASN A 223 -18.42 30.31 7.40
CA ASN A 223 -18.73 31.57 8.08
C ASN A 223 -19.80 31.40 9.18
N LYS A 224 -20.65 30.38 9.06
CA LYS A 224 -21.68 30.09 10.05
C LYS A 224 -21.12 29.36 11.26
N LEU A 225 -20.15 28.46 11.08
CA LEU A 225 -19.40 27.84 12.18
C LEU A 225 -18.93 28.87 13.22
N GLY A 226 -18.29 29.96 12.77
CA GLY A 226 -17.76 30.99 13.68
C GLY A 226 -18.80 31.96 14.27
N SER A 227 -20.08 31.86 13.89
CA SER A 227 -21.15 32.74 14.42
C SER A 227 -22.19 31.99 15.26
N LEU A 228 -22.17 30.66 15.24
CA LEU A 228 -23.10 29.85 16.02
C LEU A 228 -22.61 29.74 17.48
N PRO A 229 -23.49 29.93 18.47
CA PRO A 229 -23.14 29.76 19.89
C PRO A 229 -23.09 28.27 20.26
N LEU A 230 -22.09 27.56 19.73
CA LEU A 230 -21.91 26.13 19.95
C LEU A 230 -21.06 25.86 21.19
N GLN A 231 -21.33 24.72 21.84
CA GLN A 231 -20.40 24.15 22.82
C GLN A 231 -19.13 23.67 22.12
N VAL A 232 -18.01 23.59 22.84
CA VAL A 232 -16.68 23.22 22.28
C VAL A 232 -16.73 21.91 21.49
N ASP A 233 -17.35 20.86 22.04
CA ASP A 233 -17.48 19.56 21.36
C ASP A 233 -18.36 19.63 20.10
N ALA A 234 -19.44 20.42 20.12
CA ALA A 234 -20.30 20.60 18.96
C ALA A 234 -19.58 21.38 17.85
N GLN A 235 -18.79 22.39 18.22
CA GLN A 235 -17.95 23.13 17.29
C GLN A 235 -16.86 22.23 16.67
N ARG A 236 -16.21 21.39 17.48
CA ARG A 236 -15.24 20.38 17.02
C ARG A 236 -15.86 19.40 16.03
N ASN A 237 -17.02 18.84 16.39
CA ASN A 237 -17.76 17.91 15.53
C ASN A 237 -18.16 18.55 14.20
N LEU A 238 -18.64 19.80 14.23
CA LEU A 238 -18.98 20.52 13.01
C LEU A 238 -17.75 20.86 12.15
N ALA A 239 -16.62 21.21 12.77
CA ALA A 239 -15.36 21.41 12.07
C ALA A 239 -14.88 20.13 11.37
N ALA A 240 -15.07 18.95 11.99
CA ALA A 240 -14.74 17.65 11.39
C ALA A 240 -15.57 17.35 10.13
N LEU A 241 -16.89 17.62 10.17
CA LEU A 241 -17.75 17.49 9.00
C LEU A 241 -17.35 18.48 7.90
N LEU A 242 -17.08 19.74 8.26
CA LEU A 242 -16.65 20.76 7.30
C LEU A 242 -15.29 20.46 6.68
N LEU A 243 -14.35 19.87 7.43
CA LEU A 243 -13.07 19.41 6.90
C LEU A 243 -13.26 18.36 5.79
N ALA A 244 -14.14 17.38 6.03
CA ALA A 244 -14.49 16.38 5.01
C ALA A 244 -15.14 17.03 3.78
N ALA A 245 -16.03 18.02 3.98
CA ALA A 245 -16.63 18.77 2.88
C ALA A 245 -15.60 19.60 2.11
N CYS A 246 -14.61 20.20 2.78
CA CYS A 246 -13.51 20.92 2.12
C CYS A 246 -12.71 19.99 1.21
N ASP A 247 -12.43 18.75 1.64
CA ASP A 247 -11.79 17.77 0.76
C ASP A 247 -12.69 17.32 -0.40
N ARG A 248 -13.98 17.14 -0.14
CA ARG A 248 -14.95 16.69 -1.16
C ARG A 248 -15.24 17.74 -2.23
N ALA A 249 -15.02 19.01 -1.91
CA ALA A 249 -15.33 20.16 -2.75
C ALA A 249 -14.29 20.50 -3.83
N ASN A 250 -13.06 19.98 -3.73
CA ASN A 250 -12.03 20.26 -4.73
C ASN A 250 -12.20 19.43 -6.01
N THR A 251 -11.53 19.85 -7.08
CA THR A 251 -11.59 19.25 -8.41
C THR A 251 -10.72 18.00 -8.57
N LEU A 252 -10.06 17.52 -7.50
CA LEU A 252 -9.11 16.40 -7.54
C LEU A 252 -9.79 15.01 -7.45
N TRP A 253 -11.11 14.94 -7.61
CA TRP A 253 -11.91 13.72 -7.57
C TRP A 253 -12.18 13.18 -8.98
N PRO A 254 -11.34 12.27 -9.51
CA PRO A 254 -11.56 11.76 -10.87
C PRO A 254 -12.84 10.93 -10.95
N VAL A 255 -13.43 10.89 -12.16
CA VAL A 255 -14.59 10.04 -12.44
C VAL A 255 -14.20 8.56 -12.45
N SER A 256 -13.03 8.25 -13.04
CA SER A 256 -12.46 6.90 -13.13
C SER A 256 -11.12 6.80 -12.40
N GLY A 257 -10.84 5.63 -11.85
CA GLY A 257 -9.61 5.36 -11.10
C GLY A 257 -9.67 5.75 -9.62
N HIS A 258 -8.61 5.38 -8.89
CA HIS A 258 -8.48 5.67 -7.47
C HIS A 258 -7.97 7.11 -7.25
N SER A 259 -8.55 7.83 -6.29
CA SER A 259 -8.10 9.19 -5.93
C SER A 259 -7.07 9.11 -4.81
N ARG A 260 -5.80 9.40 -5.12
CA ARG A 260 -4.71 9.72 -4.15
C ARG A 260 -3.84 10.84 -4.73
N PRO A 261 -4.34 12.09 -4.76
CA PRO A 261 -3.61 13.18 -5.40
C PRO A 261 -2.34 13.52 -4.63
N ARG A 262 -1.24 13.65 -5.38
CA ARG A 262 0.10 14.04 -4.88
C ARG A 262 0.44 15.50 -5.20
N GLN A 263 -0.25 16.07 -6.18
CA GLN A 263 -0.13 17.44 -6.70
C GLN A 263 -1.52 17.99 -7.00
N LEU A 264 -1.65 19.32 -7.11
CA LEU A 264 -2.91 20.01 -7.46
C LEU A 264 -3.23 19.93 -8.96
N GLY A 265 -3.06 18.75 -9.56
CA GLY A 265 -3.36 18.50 -10.96
C GLY A 265 -4.81 18.06 -11.16
N VAL A 266 -5.60 18.88 -11.87
CA VAL A 266 -7.00 18.56 -12.18
C VAL A 266 -7.07 17.39 -13.18
N PRO A 267 -7.81 16.29 -12.87
CA PRO A 267 -8.05 15.19 -13.80
C PRO A 267 -8.79 15.62 -15.07
N SER A 268 -8.69 14.83 -16.15
CA SER A 268 -9.40 15.12 -17.42
C SER A 268 -10.92 15.21 -17.24
N ARG A 269 -11.49 14.33 -16.39
CA ARG A 269 -12.88 14.40 -15.92
C ARG A 269 -12.90 14.27 -14.41
N PHE A 270 -13.61 15.15 -13.74
CA PHE A 270 -13.71 15.17 -12.27
C PHE A 270 -15.15 15.35 -11.79
N ARG A 271 -15.39 14.99 -10.53
CA ARG A 271 -16.68 15.12 -9.85
C ARG A 271 -16.71 16.37 -8.99
N GLU A 272 -17.72 17.19 -9.18
CA GLU A 272 -18.16 18.20 -8.22
C GLU A 272 -19.26 17.59 -7.36
N HIS A 273 -18.95 17.32 -6.10
CA HIS A 273 -19.89 16.71 -5.16
C HIS A 273 -20.89 17.71 -4.61
N ASN A 274 -22.11 17.25 -4.33
CA ASN A 274 -23.04 18.01 -3.50
C ASN A 274 -22.50 18.10 -2.07
N LEU A 275 -22.28 19.33 -1.59
CA LEU A 275 -21.59 19.54 -0.32
C LEU A 275 -22.46 19.28 0.91
N TRP A 276 -23.79 19.39 0.81
CA TRP A 276 -24.64 19.00 1.92
C TRP A 276 -24.61 17.48 2.11
N LEU A 277 -24.75 16.73 1.02
CA LEU A 277 -24.60 15.27 1.05
C LEU A 277 -23.19 14.88 1.52
N ALA A 278 -22.14 15.62 1.15
CA ALA A 278 -20.79 15.36 1.63
C ALA A 278 -20.66 15.50 3.17
N LEU A 279 -21.39 16.43 3.80
CA LEU A 279 -21.44 16.54 5.27
C LEU A 279 -22.13 15.32 5.89
N GLU A 280 -23.25 14.87 5.31
CA GLU A 280 -23.99 13.69 5.79
C GLU A 280 -23.20 12.39 5.62
N GLU A 281 -22.56 12.21 4.46
CA GLU A 281 -21.70 11.07 4.13
C GLU A 281 -20.43 11.02 4.98
N ALA A 282 -20.00 12.14 5.56
CA ALA A 282 -18.83 12.20 6.45
C ALA A 282 -19.10 11.67 7.86
N ILE A 283 -20.37 11.63 8.32
CA ILE A 283 -20.74 11.16 9.67
C ILE A 283 -20.17 9.76 9.97
N PRO A 284 -20.40 8.72 9.14
CA PRO A 284 -19.86 7.39 9.41
C PRO A 284 -18.33 7.31 9.30
N LEU A 285 -17.65 8.27 8.67
CA LEU A 285 -16.18 8.30 8.61
C LEU A 285 -15.56 8.70 9.96
N TRP A 286 -16.24 9.57 10.70
CA TRP A 286 -15.78 10.05 12.02
C TRP A 286 -16.34 9.21 13.17
N ALA A 287 -17.55 8.67 13.04
CA ALA A 287 -18.20 7.85 14.05
C ALA A 287 -17.74 6.38 13.98
N THR A 288 -16.46 6.14 14.22
CA THR A 288 -15.84 4.80 14.10
C THR A 288 -16.35 3.80 15.14
N GLY A 289 -16.88 4.28 16.27
CA GLY A 289 -17.29 3.44 17.41
C GLY A 289 -16.11 2.86 18.20
N GLU A 290 -14.89 3.31 17.91
CA GLU A 290 -13.70 2.94 18.67
C GLU A 290 -13.72 3.55 20.08
N GLN A 291 -13.00 2.92 21.00
CA GLN A 291 -12.91 3.41 22.37
C GLN A 291 -11.99 4.63 22.43
N PRO A 292 -12.39 5.71 23.12
CA PRO A 292 -11.53 6.87 23.33
C PRO A 292 -10.24 6.52 24.06
N VAL A 293 -9.17 7.22 23.71
CA VAL A 293 -7.85 7.10 24.30
C VAL A 293 -7.51 8.39 25.04
N PRO A 294 -6.91 8.35 26.25
CA PRO A 294 -6.52 9.56 26.96
C PRO A 294 -5.67 10.48 26.07
N LEU A 295 -6.04 11.75 26.02
CA LEU A 295 -5.40 12.77 25.19
C LEU A 295 -5.04 13.97 26.06
N THR A 296 -3.79 14.41 25.95
CA THR A 296 -3.21 15.54 26.69
C THR A 296 -2.46 16.45 25.72
N ALA A 297 -2.31 17.72 26.08
CA ALA A 297 -1.47 18.66 25.34
C ALA A 297 -0.12 18.80 26.05
N TRP A 298 0.98 18.73 25.30
CA TRP A 298 2.31 18.90 25.87
C TRP A 298 2.41 20.26 26.60
N PRO A 299 2.98 20.30 27.83
CA PRO A 299 3.74 19.26 28.51
C PRO A 299 2.96 18.39 29.51
N GLU A 300 1.62 18.41 29.49
CA GLU A 300 0.82 17.55 30.38
C GLU A 300 1.01 16.07 30.03
N GLU A 301 1.37 15.25 31.01
CA GLU A 301 1.61 13.83 30.79
C GLU A 301 0.30 13.03 30.75
N PRO A 302 0.15 12.08 29.80
CA PRO A 302 -0.95 11.13 29.81
C PRO A 302 -0.79 10.10 30.93
N PRO A 303 -1.87 9.37 31.30
CA PRO A 303 -1.82 8.33 32.32
C PRO A 303 -0.75 7.25 32.07
N GLU A 304 -0.26 6.64 33.15
CA GLU A 304 0.71 5.52 33.06
C GLU A 304 0.15 4.30 32.31
N SER A 305 -1.18 4.14 32.25
CA SER A 305 -1.86 3.11 31.47
C SER A 305 -1.73 3.31 29.95
N GLY A 306 -1.16 4.43 29.50
CA GLY A 306 -1.05 4.83 28.10
C GLY A 306 -1.97 6.00 27.74
N GLY A 307 -1.62 6.66 26.63
CA GLY A 307 -2.33 7.82 26.12
C GLY A 307 -1.48 8.62 25.14
N ILE A 308 -2.06 9.67 24.57
CA ILE A 308 -1.43 10.54 23.58
C ILE A 308 -1.14 11.89 24.22
N CYS A 309 0.08 12.39 24.01
CA CYS A 309 0.50 13.74 24.34
C CYS A 309 0.81 14.48 23.03
N LEU A 310 -0.02 15.46 22.66
CA LEU A 310 0.13 16.21 21.42
C LEU A 310 0.96 17.47 21.64
N TYR A 311 1.97 17.66 20.80
CA TYR A 311 2.70 18.92 20.68
C TYR A 311 2.32 19.63 19.38
N ASP A 312 1.88 20.88 19.52
CA ASP A 312 1.57 21.77 18.39
C ASP A 312 2.86 22.45 17.89
N GLY A 313 3.53 21.80 16.95
CA GLY A 313 4.71 22.36 16.30
C GLY A 313 5.72 21.35 15.76
N ALA A 314 6.87 21.87 15.33
CA ALA A 314 7.96 21.07 14.77
C ALA A 314 8.79 20.39 15.86
N LEU A 315 9.21 19.15 15.60
CA LEU A 315 10.01 18.33 16.51
C LEU A 315 11.28 19.04 17.03
N ARG A 316 11.96 19.84 16.20
CA ARG A 316 13.14 20.60 16.62
C ARG A 316 12.89 21.46 17.86
N ASN A 317 11.70 22.08 17.94
CA ASN A 317 11.34 22.97 19.04
C ASN A 317 10.90 22.17 20.27
N LEU A 318 10.32 20.97 20.06
CA LEU A 318 9.97 20.04 21.11
C LEU A 318 11.21 19.44 21.77
N ALA A 319 12.22 19.09 20.98
CA ALA A 319 13.47 18.50 21.45
C ALA A 319 14.12 19.34 22.56
N ASP A 320 14.19 20.66 22.36
CA ASP A 320 14.70 21.61 23.35
C ASP A 320 13.88 21.67 24.65
N GLN A 321 12.64 21.17 24.64
CA GLN A 321 11.68 21.20 25.75
C GLN A 321 11.52 19.84 26.45
N LEU A 322 12.08 18.75 25.92
CA LEU A 322 11.87 17.39 26.46
C LEU A 322 12.32 17.24 27.92
N GLY A 323 13.26 18.09 28.39
CA GLY A 323 13.66 18.15 29.79
C GLY A 323 14.11 16.78 30.34
N THR A 324 13.41 16.27 31.34
CA THR A 324 13.68 14.96 31.99
C THR A 324 12.87 13.80 31.42
N THR A 325 12.00 14.03 30.42
CA THR A 325 11.16 12.97 29.83
C THR A 325 12.03 11.99 29.05
N VAL A 326 12.10 10.74 29.53
CA VAL A 326 12.92 9.70 28.90
C VAL A 326 12.13 8.97 27.83
N LEU A 327 12.42 9.29 26.57
CA LEU A 327 11.88 8.57 25.42
C LEU A 327 12.55 7.19 25.32
N SER A 328 11.75 6.14 25.16
CA SER A 328 12.25 4.75 25.11
C SER A 328 12.39 4.21 23.69
N GLY A 329 11.72 4.82 22.71
CA GLY A 329 11.80 4.42 21.30
C GLY A 329 11.00 5.32 20.38
N VAL A 330 11.13 5.07 19.08
CA VAL A 330 10.47 5.82 18.01
C VAL A 330 9.57 4.89 17.23
N VAL A 331 8.36 5.34 16.92
CA VAL A 331 7.47 4.64 16.00
C VAL A 331 6.79 5.64 15.07
N THR A 332 6.88 5.42 13.76
CA THR A 332 6.30 6.35 12.78
C THR A 332 5.89 5.64 11.51
N ALA A 333 4.80 6.13 10.89
CA ALA A 333 4.67 6.04 9.44
C ALA A 333 5.39 7.25 8.83
N PHE A 334 6.29 7.04 7.89
CA PHE A 334 6.97 8.16 7.25
C PHE A 334 5.99 8.96 6.39
N PRO A 335 5.98 10.31 6.48
CA PRO A 335 5.16 11.14 5.63
C PRO A 335 5.72 11.14 4.21
N ARG A 336 5.00 10.55 3.25
CA ARG A 336 5.36 10.69 1.84
C ARG A 336 5.17 12.14 1.41
N PRO A 337 6.11 12.76 0.67
CA PRO A 337 5.91 14.09 0.12
C PRO A 337 4.61 14.18 -0.70
N ASN A 338 3.72 15.09 -0.27
CA ASN A 338 2.43 15.28 -0.89
C ASN A 338 2.09 16.78 -0.93
N GLN A 339 2.41 17.41 -2.07
CA GLN A 339 2.14 18.83 -2.28
C GLN A 339 0.65 19.13 -2.16
N ALA A 340 -0.21 18.32 -2.78
CA ALA A 340 -1.66 18.54 -2.72
C ALA A 340 -2.14 18.57 -1.27
N PHE A 341 -1.76 17.57 -0.47
CA PHE A 341 -2.20 17.49 0.91
C PHE A 341 -1.69 18.64 1.77
N TRP A 342 -0.40 19.00 1.66
CA TRP A 342 0.17 20.08 2.49
C TRP A 342 -0.39 21.44 2.12
N THR A 343 -0.50 21.75 0.83
CA THR A 343 -1.10 23.01 0.35
C THR A 343 -2.57 23.10 0.74
N LEU A 344 -3.35 22.03 0.56
CA LEU A 344 -4.74 22.00 0.98
C LEU A 344 -4.88 22.04 2.50
N SER A 345 -3.97 21.43 3.25
CA SER A 345 -3.98 21.48 4.71
C SER A 345 -3.81 22.91 5.22
N ALA A 346 -2.94 23.70 4.60
CA ALA A 346 -2.81 25.11 4.90
C ALA A 346 -4.12 25.87 4.60
N LEU A 347 -4.73 25.66 3.43
CA LEU A 347 -6.02 26.28 3.12
C LEU A 347 -7.09 25.91 4.18
N TRP A 348 -7.29 24.63 4.45
CA TRP A 348 -8.31 24.14 5.36
C TRP A 348 -8.10 24.63 6.79
N ALA A 349 -6.86 24.63 7.28
CA ALA A 349 -6.55 25.13 8.61
C ALA A 349 -6.86 26.63 8.74
N GLY A 350 -6.43 27.44 7.76
CA GLY A 350 -6.79 28.85 7.72
C GLY A 350 -8.30 29.08 7.62
N TRP A 351 -9.03 28.25 6.85
CA TRP A 351 -10.48 28.37 6.73
C TRP A 351 -11.20 28.02 8.04
N LEU A 352 -10.86 26.91 8.67
CA LEU A 352 -11.57 26.41 9.85
C LEU A 352 -11.18 27.17 11.13
N TRP A 353 -9.87 27.39 11.34
CA TRP A 353 -9.34 27.92 12.61
C TRP A 353 -8.68 29.30 12.48
N GLY A 354 -8.56 29.83 11.26
CA GLY A 354 -7.98 31.14 11.02
C GLY A 354 -6.46 31.12 10.84
N ARG A 355 -5.90 32.30 10.55
CA ARG A 355 -4.49 32.46 10.18
C ARG A 355 -3.52 32.07 11.30
N GLU A 356 -3.88 32.30 12.56
CA GLU A 356 -2.99 31.97 13.69
C GLU A 356 -2.69 30.47 13.75
N ALA A 357 -3.68 29.62 13.42
CA ALA A 357 -3.52 28.17 13.36
C ALA A 357 -2.57 27.69 12.25
N LEU A 358 -2.24 28.54 11.27
CA LEU A 358 -1.24 28.20 10.25
C LEU A 358 0.19 28.27 10.80
N GLY A 359 0.46 29.18 11.74
CA GLY A 359 1.78 29.39 12.33
C GLY A 359 2.94 29.28 11.32
N ALA A 360 3.93 28.44 11.66
CA ALA A 360 5.08 28.16 10.79
C ALA A 360 4.74 27.27 9.57
N PHE A 361 3.58 26.61 9.57
CA PHE A 361 3.16 25.71 8.49
C PHE A 361 2.81 26.48 7.21
N ALA A 362 2.50 27.79 7.28
CA ALA A 362 2.22 28.63 6.10
C ALA A 362 3.32 28.56 5.01
N ALA A 363 4.58 28.31 5.41
CA ALA A 363 5.71 28.20 4.49
C ALA A 363 5.56 27.08 3.43
N VAL A 364 4.68 26.08 3.64
CA VAL A 364 4.41 25.03 2.65
C VAL A 364 3.73 25.55 1.39
N LEU A 365 3.04 26.70 1.46
CA LEU A 365 2.38 27.32 0.31
C LEU A 365 3.40 27.70 -0.78
N ARG A 366 4.60 28.15 -0.38
CA ARG A 366 5.65 28.58 -1.32
C ARG A 366 6.29 27.44 -2.11
N ARG A 367 6.23 26.21 -1.59
CA ARG A 367 7.06 25.11 -2.10
C ARG A 367 6.32 24.25 -3.11
N ARG A 368 6.82 24.27 -4.36
CA ARG A 368 6.19 23.60 -5.50
C ARG A 368 6.72 22.21 -5.83
N ARG A 369 7.96 21.90 -5.45
CA ARG A 369 8.61 20.62 -5.77
C ARG A 369 9.24 20.02 -4.53
N TYR A 370 9.05 18.71 -4.42
CA TYR A 370 9.57 17.87 -3.36
C TYR A 370 10.26 16.69 -4.03
N ASP A 371 11.54 16.85 -4.34
CA ASP A 371 12.37 15.73 -4.75
C ASP A 371 12.82 14.92 -3.53
N TRP A 372 13.37 13.73 -3.79
CA TRP A 372 13.78 12.81 -2.75
C TRP A 372 15.04 13.24 -1.99
N GLY A 373 15.93 14.02 -2.61
CA GLY A 373 17.09 14.59 -1.93
C GLY A 373 16.67 15.60 -0.87
N TRP A 374 15.74 16.49 -1.20
CA TRP A 374 15.11 17.35 -0.20
C TRP A 374 14.42 16.55 0.91
N HIS A 375 13.70 15.48 0.56
CA HIS A 375 13.00 14.68 1.55
C HIS A 375 13.98 14.02 2.54
N ALA A 376 15.12 13.52 2.05
CA ALA A 376 16.19 13.00 2.88
C ALA A 376 16.73 14.08 3.84
N THR A 377 16.92 15.31 3.37
CA THR A 377 17.30 16.46 4.21
C THR A 377 16.25 16.72 5.30
N ALA A 378 14.99 16.87 4.92
CA ALA A 378 13.91 17.22 5.86
C ALA A 378 13.69 16.14 6.93
N LEU A 379 13.76 14.85 6.55
CA LEU A 379 13.70 13.74 7.50
C LEU A 379 14.93 13.74 8.41
N GLY A 380 16.12 13.97 7.86
CA GLY A 380 17.38 13.96 8.62
C GLY A 380 17.45 15.09 9.65
N GLU A 381 16.97 16.28 9.31
CA GLU A 381 16.87 17.40 10.27
C GLU A 381 15.98 17.02 11.47
N ALA A 382 14.78 16.48 11.21
CA ALA A 382 13.87 16.08 12.28
C ALA A 382 14.47 14.97 13.16
N LEU A 383 14.99 13.92 12.54
CA LEU A 383 15.54 12.77 13.25
C LEU A 383 16.83 13.10 14.02
N GLY A 384 17.65 14.01 13.50
CA GLY A 384 18.91 14.43 14.12
C GLY A 384 18.69 15.08 15.49
N HIS A 385 17.66 15.91 15.64
CA HIS A 385 17.28 16.48 16.93
C HIS A 385 16.86 15.38 17.93
N LEU A 386 16.12 14.38 17.46
CA LEU A 386 15.57 13.32 18.30
C LEU A 386 16.63 12.35 18.85
N ALA A 387 17.66 12.04 18.08
CA ALA A 387 18.67 11.05 18.48
C ALA A 387 19.36 11.39 19.80
N SER A 388 19.58 12.67 20.10
CA SER A 388 20.20 13.12 21.35
C SER A 388 19.36 12.85 22.62
N HIS A 389 18.05 12.60 22.46
CA HIS A 389 17.10 12.38 23.55
C HIS A 389 16.68 10.91 23.73
N LEU A 390 17.31 10.00 22.98
CA LEU A 390 17.05 8.57 23.08
C LEU A 390 18.23 7.85 23.74
N PRO A 391 17.98 6.83 24.59
CA PRO A 391 19.05 6.00 25.11
C PRO A 391 19.72 5.23 23.97
N GLU A 392 20.99 4.85 24.18
CA GLU A 392 21.68 3.96 23.27
C GLU A 392 20.86 2.67 23.05
N ASP A 393 20.88 2.17 21.82
CA ASP A 393 20.12 1.00 21.37
C ASP A 393 18.58 1.09 21.42
N ALA A 394 18.01 2.26 21.72
CA ALA A 394 16.57 2.51 21.60
C ALA A 394 16.04 2.10 20.22
N PRO A 395 14.94 1.33 20.14
CA PRO A 395 14.38 0.92 18.86
C PRO A 395 13.71 2.09 18.14
N PHE A 396 13.93 2.15 16.83
CA PHE A 396 13.21 3.03 15.91
C PHE A 396 12.52 2.19 14.84
N PHE A 397 11.20 2.08 14.97
CA PHE A 397 10.32 1.43 14.00
C PHE A 397 9.79 2.44 12.97
N GLY A 398 10.10 2.21 11.70
CA GLY A 398 9.59 2.98 10.59
C GLY A 398 8.74 2.15 9.63
N LEU A 399 7.60 2.72 9.26
CA LEU A 399 6.69 2.17 8.26
C LEU A 399 6.61 3.09 7.03
N ILE A 400 6.82 2.53 5.85
CA ILE A 400 6.55 3.16 4.56
C ILE A 400 5.38 2.41 3.92
N THR A 401 4.30 3.12 3.55
CA THR A 401 3.05 2.51 3.05
C THR A 401 2.78 2.74 1.55
N GLU A 402 3.70 3.41 0.86
CA GLU A 402 3.71 3.64 -0.58
C GLU A 402 5.16 3.59 -1.07
N SER A 403 5.83 2.46 -0.81
CA SER A 403 7.24 2.23 -1.09
C SER A 403 7.57 2.42 -2.57
N GLU A 404 8.63 3.19 -2.80
CA GLU A 404 9.27 3.42 -4.11
C GLU A 404 10.75 3.72 -3.84
N GLN A 405 11.61 3.59 -4.87
CA GLN A 405 13.06 3.66 -4.70
C GLN A 405 13.50 4.91 -3.94
N GLY A 406 12.97 6.06 -4.35
CA GLY A 406 13.35 7.34 -3.76
C GLY A 406 12.88 7.52 -2.32
N PHE A 407 11.71 6.98 -1.98
CA PHE A 407 11.16 7.13 -0.64
C PHE A 407 11.91 6.25 0.37
N ASP A 408 12.10 4.97 0.04
CA ASP A 408 12.85 4.04 0.88
C ASP A 408 14.29 4.54 1.11
N LEU A 409 14.97 4.98 0.04
CA LEU A 409 16.35 5.50 0.15
C LEU A 409 16.42 6.78 0.98
N ALA A 410 15.50 7.73 0.79
CA ALA A 410 15.49 8.97 1.55
C ALA A 410 15.33 8.71 3.06
N ALA A 411 14.42 7.80 3.44
CA ALA A 411 14.22 7.42 4.84
C ALA A 411 15.43 6.71 5.43
N MET A 412 16.02 5.74 4.71
CA MET A 412 17.22 5.02 5.17
C MET A 412 18.43 5.93 5.34
N LEU A 413 18.68 6.83 4.38
CA LEU A 413 19.77 7.80 4.48
C LEU A 413 19.54 8.80 5.61
N ALA A 414 18.33 9.34 5.74
CA ALA A 414 17.99 10.28 6.80
C ALA A 414 18.22 9.67 8.19
N ALA A 415 17.75 8.45 8.42
CA ALA A 415 17.93 7.75 9.69
C ALA A 415 19.42 7.49 10.00
N GLU A 416 20.18 6.94 9.04
CA GLU A 416 21.59 6.62 9.24
C GLU A 416 22.42 7.87 9.54
N ARG A 417 22.16 8.98 8.83
CA ARG A 417 22.83 10.28 9.09
C ARG A 417 22.47 10.90 10.43
N SER A 418 21.31 10.54 10.96
CA SER A 418 20.78 11.08 12.21
C SER A 418 21.18 10.27 13.44
N GLY A 419 22.13 9.33 13.33
CA GLY A 419 22.58 8.52 14.47
C GLY A 419 21.67 7.32 14.77
N PHE A 420 21.00 6.78 13.76
CA PHE A 420 20.24 5.54 13.84
C PHE A 420 20.84 4.48 12.93
N ARG A 421 21.43 3.44 13.52
CA ARG A 421 22.02 2.31 12.78
C ARG A 421 20.93 1.38 12.28
N LEU A 422 20.93 1.03 11.00
CA LEU A 422 20.02 0.03 10.47
C LEU A 422 20.20 -1.30 11.23
N ALA A 423 19.10 -1.91 11.66
CA ALA A 423 19.11 -3.18 12.39
C ALA A 423 18.34 -4.29 11.66
N GLY A 424 17.29 -3.95 10.92
CA GLY A 424 16.58 -4.91 10.08
C GLY A 424 15.59 -4.24 9.12
N LEU A 425 15.27 -4.93 8.04
CA LEU A 425 14.36 -4.44 7.01
C LEU A 425 13.55 -5.61 6.43
N ALA A 426 12.26 -5.37 6.20
CA ALA A 426 11.34 -6.31 5.58
C ALA A 426 10.43 -5.59 4.58
N GLN A 427 10.16 -6.21 3.44
CA GLN A 427 9.45 -5.55 2.33
C GLN A 427 8.37 -6.44 1.72
N ARG A 428 7.24 -5.80 1.39
CA ARG A 428 6.22 -6.31 0.49
C ARG A 428 5.97 -5.30 -0.63
N PRO A 429 6.76 -5.34 -1.72
CA PRO A 429 6.60 -4.43 -2.85
C PRO A 429 5.19 -4.45 -3.46
N GLY A 430 4.55 -5.64 -3.51
CA GLY A 430 3.19 -5.78 -4.06
C GLY A 430 2.11 -5.04 -3.27
N SER A 431 2.32 -4.78 -1.98
CA SER A 431 1.43 -3.93 -1.16
C SER A 431 2.01 -2.52 -0.93
N GLY A 432 3.14 -2.19 -1.56
CA GLY A 432 3.83 -0.92 -1.38
C GLY A 432 4.35 -0.71 0.04
N GLN A 433 4.68 -1.76 0.79
CA GLN A 433 5.08 -1.64 2.20
C GLN A 433 6.54 -2.00 2.45
N THR A 434 7.22 -1.11 3.18
CA THR A 434 8.56 -1.35 3.73
C THR A 434 8.53 -1.10 5.23
N GLN A 435 8.99 -2.09 5.98
CA GLN A 435 9.12 -2.06 7.43
C GLN A 435 10.60 -2.04 7.77
N ILE A 436 11.02 -1.07 8.59
CA ILE A 436 12.43 -0.87 8.90
C ILE A 436 12.58 -0.70 10.40
N LEU A 437 13.56 -1.41 10.96
CA LEU A 437 14.01 -1.27 12.33
C LEU A 437 15.41 -0.68 12.31
N TRP A 438 15.57 0.48 12.93
CA TRP A 438 16.87 1.01 13.32
C TRP A 438 17.03 0.92 14.83
N ARG A 439 18.26 1.10 15.30
CA ARG A 439 18.56 1.32 16.71
C ARG A 439 19.30 2.63 16.88
N ARG A 440 19.09 3.32 17.99
CA ARG A 440 19.93 4.46 18.34
C ARG A 440 21.38 4.00 18.49
N GLY A 441 22.27 4.60 17.73
CA GLY A 441 23.70 4.31 17.80
C GLY A 441 24.43 5.13 16.75
N ASP A 442 25.56 5.70 17.12
CA ASP A 442 26.30 6.56 16.20
C ASP A 442 26.95 5.71 15.09
N THR A 443 26.60 6.02 13.84
CA THR A 443 27.34 5.51 12.69
C THR A 443 28.46 6.51 12.39
N PRO A 444 29.73 6.19 12.70
CA PRO A 444 30.82 7.12 12.41
C PRO A 444 30.90 7.35 10.91
N ILE A 445 30.82 8.62 10.49
CA ILE A 445 31.06 9.03 9.11
C ILE A 445 32.54 8.80 8.83
N PRO A 446 32.91 7.94 7.86
CA PRO A 446 34.32 7.73 7.53
C PRO A 446 34.99 9.06 7.16
N THR A 447 36.13 9.37 7.76
CA THR A 447 36.93 10.57 7.44
C THR A 447 37.66 10.46 6.11
N GLN A 448 37.80 9.26 5.57
CA GLN A 448 38.32 9.02 4.22
C GLN A 448 37.17 9.05 3.22
N THR A 449 37.40 9.62 2.03
CA THR A 449 36.46 9.55 0.91
C THR A 449 36.15 8.08 0.64
N PRO A 450 34.92 7.60 0.91
CA PRO A 450 34.56 6.25 0.56
C PRO A 450 34.58 6.19 -0.97
N GLY A 451 35.40 5.32 -1.54
CA GLY A 451 35.30 5.04 -2.96
C GLY A 451 33.91 4.50 -3.25
N GLU A 452 33.31 4.93 -4.37
CA GLU A 452 32.15 4.26 -4.95
C GLU A 452 32.36 2.76 -4.83
N ASN A 453 31.44 2.04 -4.17
CA ASN A 453 31.56 0.60 -4.02
C ASN A 453 30.43 -0.12 -4.76
N PRO A 454 30.38 0.00 -6.10
CA PRO A 454 29.40 -0.71 -6.90
C PRO A 454 29.61 -2.22 -6.84
N GLN A 455 30.78 -2.69 -6.41
CA GLN A 455 30.99 -4.11 -6.14
C GLN A 455 30.13 -4.59 -4.97
N LEU A 456 30.07 -3.85 -3.85
CA LEU A 456 29.16 -4.20 -2.75
C LEU A 456 27.69 -4.22 -3.19
N VAL A 457 27.29 -3.29 -4.05
CA VAL A 457 25.94 -3.28 -4.64
C VAL A 457 25.69 -4.56 -5.44
N ARG A 458 26.64 -4.94 -6.30
CA ARG A 458 26.56 -6.15 -7.12
C ARG A 458 26.48 -7.40 -6.26
N ASP A 459 27.36 -7.52 -5.27
CA ASP A 459 27.45 -8.67 -4.39
C ASP A 459 26.16 -8.84 -3.59
N ALA A 460 25.63 -7.75 -3.02
CA ALA A 460 24.35 -7.76 -2.30
C ALA A 460 23.16 -8.13 -3.20
N ALA A 461 23.13 -7.62 -4.44
CA ALA A 461 22.10 -7.96 -5.41
C ALA A 461 22.17 -9.42 -5.87
N MET A 462 23.38 -9.96 -6.09
CA MET A 462 23.58 -11.38 -6.42
C MET A 462 23.16 -12.27 -5.26
N ASP A 463 23.62 -11.96 -4.04
CA ASP A 463 23.30 -12.71 -2.84
C ASP A 463 21.78 -12.78 -2.62
N ILE A 464 21.07 -11.65 -2.72
CA ILE A 464 19.63 -11.67 -2.48
C ILE A 464 18.84 -12.43 -3.55
N LEU A 465 19.26 -12.35 -4.81
CA LEU A 465 18.65 -13.12 -5.88
C LEU A 465 18.90 -14.62 -5.69
N SER A 466 20.09 -15.01 -5.26
CA SER A 466 20.43 -16.40 -4.94
C SER A 466 19.64 -16.93 -3.74
N GLN A 467 19.50 -16.14 -2.67
CA GLN A 467 18.69 -16.51 -1.50
C GLN A 467 17.20 -16.63 -1.83
N ARG A 468 16.66 -15.75 -2.69
CA ARG A 468 15.26 -15.81 -3.12
C ARG A 468 15.01 -16.93 -4.13
N GLY A 469 16.00 -17.28 -4.96
CA GLY A 469 15.91 -18.35 -5.94
C GLY A 469 14.99 -18.07 -7.12
N GLN A 470 14.56 -16.81 -7.30
CA GLN A 470 13.63 -16.38 -8.34
C GLN A 470 13.90 -14.92 -8.76
N PRO A 471 13.52 -14.53 -10.00
CA PRO A 471 13.54 -13.13 -10.43
C PRO A 471 12.77 -12.24 -9.45
N SER A 472 13.30 -11.05 -9.21
CA SER A 472 12.79 -10.17 -8.14
C SER A 472 12.73 -8.70 -8.54
N HIS A 473 11.79 -7.98 -7.92
CA HIS A 473 11.59 -6.55 -8.11
C HIS A 473 12.82 -5.75 -7.63
N TYR A 474 13.08 -4.62 -8.30
CA TYR A 474 14.21 -3.72 -8.00
C TYR A 474 14.34 -3.34 -6.52
N LEU A 475 13.21 -3.07 -5.84
CA LEU A 475 13.20 -2.67 -4.42
C LEU A 475 13.91 -3.68 -3.50
N HIS A 476 13.86 -4.98 -3.81
CA HIS A 476 14.60 -5.98 -3.03
C HIS A 476 16.11 -5.85 -3.21
N LEU A 477 16.57 -5.58 -4.44
CA LEU A 477 18.00 -5.41 -4.76
C LEU A 477 18.52 -4.12 -4.13
N GLN A 478 17.75 -3.03 -4.24
CA GLN A 478 18.08 -1.76 -3.61
C GLN A 478 18.18 -1.91 -2.10
N ALA A 479 17.18 -2.52 -1.45
CA ALA A 479 17.19 -2.68 0.00
C ALA A 479 18.38 -3.52 0.47
N ALA A 480 18.71 -4.60 -0.24
CA ALA A 480 19.90 -5.40 0.04
C ALA A 480 21.19 -4.57 -0.12
N ALA A 481 21.32 -3.84 -1.23
CA ALA A 481 22.50 -3.01 -1.49
C ALA A 481 22.68 -1.90 -0.46
N VAL A 482 21.62 -1.15 -0.14
CA VAL A 482 21.66 -0.08 0.88
C VAL A 482 21.95 -0.66 2.26
N SER A 483 21.37 -1.82 2.60
CA SER A 483 21.66 -2.51 3.87
C SER A 483 23.13 -2.92 3.97
N GLN A 484 23.70 -3.43 2.87
CA GLN A 484 25.12 -3.81 2.79
C GLN A 484 26.04 -2.59 2.88
N LEU A 485 25.69 -1.48 2.23
CA LEU A 485 26.43 -0.21 2.35
C LEU A 485 26.40 0.31 3.80
N ALA A 486 25.25 0.21 4.49
CA ALA A 486 25.13 0.61 5.90
C ALA A 486 26.02 -0.26 6.80
N GLU A 487 26.00 -1.59 6.61
CA GLU A 487 26.83 -2.54 7.38
C GLU A 487 28.33 -2.28 7.22
N ASN A 488 28.76 -1.93 6.02
CA ASN A 488 30.16 -1.64 5.72
C ASN A 488 30.55 -0.19 6.05
N LYS A 489 29.63 0.59 6.64
CA LYS A 489 29.82 2.01 6.97
C LYS A 489 30.19 2.85 5.75
N THR A 490 29.79 2.42 4.55
CA THR A 490 30.00 3.13 3.28
C THR A 490 28.73 3.78 2.76
N LEU A 491 27.60 3.62 3.46
CA LEU A 491 26.38 4.34 3.13
C LEU A 491 26.56 5.85 3.34
N LEU A 492 27.37 6.25 4.34
CA LEU A 492 27.65 7.65 4.62
C LEU A 492 28.94 8.15 3.97
N LEU A 493 28.86 9.26 3.24
CA LEU A 493 29.99 9.93 2.58
C LEU A 493 30.30 11.26 3.30
N ALA A 494 31.56 11.53 3.58
CA ALA A 494 31.97 12.75 4.27
C ALA A 494 31.84 14.00 3.40
N GLY A 495 31.51 15.14 4.02
CA GLY A 495 31.55 16.45 3.39
C GLY A 495 30.43 16.76 2.38
N MET A 496 29.43 15.89 2.24
CA MET A 496 28.29 16.08 1.33
C MET A 496 27.04 16.52 2.09
N ASP A 497 26.22 17.37 1.47
CA ASP A 497 24.87 17.63 1.99
C ASP A 497 23.94 16.40 1.75
N PRO A 498 22.78 16.30 2.43
CA PRO A 498 21.92 15.11 2.30
C PRO A 498 21.35 14.88 0.90
N ALA A 499 21.12 15.95 0.13
CA ALA A 499 20.54 15.84 -1.20
C ALA A 499 21.58 15.35 -2.23
N ASP A 500 22.80 15.88 -2.17
CA ASP A 500 23.92 15.42 -2.97
C ASP A 500 24.26 13.96 -2.65
N HIS A 501 24.25 13.63 -1.37
CA HIS A 501 24.50 12.28 -0.89
C HIS A 501 23.43 11.28 -1.35
N PHE A 502 22.15 11.68 -1.33
CA PHE A 502 21.07 10.89 -1.92
C PHE A 502 21.34 10.61 -3.41
N ASN A 503 21.73 11.63 -4.18
CA ASN A 503 22.02 11.48 -5.60
C ASN A 503 23.23 10.57 -5.84
N GLU A 504 24.26 10.66 -5.01
CA GLU A 504 25.47 9.85 -5.12
C GLU A 504 25.21 8.37 -4.86
N ILE A 505 24.45 8.05 -3.81
CA ILE A 505 24.06 6.65 -3.54
C ILE A 505 23.15 6.12 -4.62
N ARG A 506 22.23 6.94 -5.14
CA ARG A 506 21.41 6.56 -6.31
C ARG A 506 22.29 6.23 -7.52
N SER A 507 23.27 7.07 -7.84
CA SER A 507 24.23 6.81 -8.93
C SER A 507 25.04 5.53 -8.70
N THR A 508 25.50 5.29 -7.48
CA THR A 508 26.23 4.06 -7.10
C THR A 508 25.37 2.81 -7.31
N LEU A 509 24.08 2.87 -6.93
CA LEU A 509 23.12 1.78 -7.15
C LEU A 509 22.88 1.55 -8.65
N GLU A 510 22.64 2.62 -9.41
CA GLU A 510 22.44 2.57 -10.86
C GLU A 510 23.65 1.96 -11.58
N PHE A 511 24.87 2.40 -11.23
CA PHE A 511 26.11 1.89 -11.82
C PHE A 511 26.38 0.42 -11.44
N GLY A 512 26.16 0.05 -10.18
CA GLY A 512 26.30 -1.34 -9.73
C GLY A 512 25.36 -2.31 -10.46
N LEU A 513 24.10 -1.92 -10.64
CA LEU A 513 23.07 -2.76 -11.23
C LEU A 513 23.06 -2.76 -12.76
N ASN A 514 23.46 -1.66 -13.43
CA ASN A 514 23.59 -1.63 -14.89
C ASN A 514 24.84 -2.31 -15.44
N PHE A 515 25.58 -3.05 -14.61
CA PHE A 515 26.74 -3.81 -15.04
C PHE A 515 26.36 -4.83 -16.13
N GLN A 516 26.78 -4.56 -17.37
CA GLN A 516 26.31 -5.25 -18.58
C GLN A 516 26.42 -6.78 -18.54
N ARG A 517 27.36 -7.32 -17.76
CA ARG A 517 27.60 -8.76 -17.62
C ARG A 517 27.00 -9.39 -16.36
N GLY A 518 26.44 -8.59 -15.44
CA GLY A 518 25.94 -9.10 -14.15
C GLY A 518 24.51 -9.61 -14.23
N PHE A 519 23.60 -8.80 -14.76
CA PHE A 519 22.16 -9.02 -14.59
C PHE A 519 21.39 -9.07 -15.91
N LEU A 520 20.31 -9.86 -15.88
CA LEU A 520 19.21 -9.91 -16.84
C LEU A 520 18.03 -9.15 -16.24
N ARG A 521 17.26 -8.50 -17.11
CA ARG A 521 16.03 -7.83 -16.73
C ARG A 521 14.88 -8.28 -17.62
N PHE A 522 13.93 -8.99 -17.04
CA PHE A 522 12.71 -9.45 -17.70
C PHE A 522 11.68 -8.33 -17.70
N GLU A 523 11.01 -8.11 -18.84
CA GLU A 523 9.96 -7.08 -18.99
C GLU A 523 10.40 -5.68 -18.52
N GLY A 524 11.68 -5.37 -18.71
CA GLY A 524 12.28 -4.14 -18.22
C GLY A 524 12.05 -2.91 -19.11
N SER A 525 12.21 -1.72 -18.54
CA SER A 525 12.13 -0.45 -19.27
C SER A 525 13.49 0.21 -19.40
N GLU A 526 13.89 0.68 -20.59
CA GLU A 526 15.09 1.50 -20.77
C GLU A 526 15.07 2.79 -19.96
N ARG A 527 13.87 3.27 -19.58
CA ARG A 527 13.66 4.52 -18.86
C ARG A 527 13.62 4.38 -17.34
N SER A 528 13.47 3.17 -16.80
CA SER A 528 13.37 2.96 -15.35
C SER A 528 13.91 1.60 -14.93
N LEU A 529 14.74 1.59 -13.88
CA LEU A 529 15.27 0.37 -13.26
C LEU A 529 14.23 -0.36 -12.41
N GLU A 530 13.19 0.35 -11.95
CA GLU A 530 12.12 -0.23 -11.13
C GLU A 530 11.21 -1.16 -11.94
N VAL A 531 11.12 -0.94 -13.26
CA VAL A 531 10.25 -1.73 -14.13
C VAL A 531 10.94 -3.05 -14.49
N GLY A 532 10.22 -4.15 -14.25
CA GLY A 532 10.62 -5.51 -14.60
C GLY A 532 11.11 -6.33 -13.42
N GLN A 533 11.64 -7.52 -13.71
CA GLN A 533 12.21 -8.44 -12.74
C GLN A 533 13.69 -8.67 -13.03
N TRP A 534 14.51 -8.64 -11.98
CA TRP A 534 15.96 -8.79 -12.07
C TRP A 534 16.39 -10.23 -11.76
N TRP A 535 17.39 -10.72 -12.49
CA TRP A 535 18.00 -12.04 -12.28
C TRP A 535 19.49 -12.04 -12.68
N PRO A 536 20.37 -12.85 -12.07
CA PRO A 536 21.76 -12.94 -12.50
C PRO A 536 21.89 -13.61 -13.88
N ARG A 537 22.85 -13.15 -14.71
CA ARG A 537 23.17 -13.82 -15.99
C ARG A 537 23.80 -15.19 -15.79
N GLU A 538 24.69 -15.28 -14.81
CA GLU A 538 25.40 -16.50 -14.42
C GLU A 538 25.01 -16.85 -12.97
N PRO A 539 23.83 -17.45 -12.76
CA PRO A 539 23.39 -17.82 -11.42
C PRO A 539 24.28 -18.95 -10.87
N ALA A 540 24.78 -18.77 -9.65
CA ALA A 540 25.54 -19.78 -8.93
C ALA A 540 24.92 -19.99 -7.54
N ASN A 541 24.85 -21.26 -7.09
CA ASN A 541 24.38 -21.63 -5.75
C ASN A 541 23.03 -21.01 -5.34
N THR A 542 22.06 -21.01 -6.25
CA THR A 542 20.72 -20.45 -5.99
C THR A 542 19.86 -21.41 -5.19
N ALA A 543 19.14 -20.90 -4.19
CA ALA A 543 18.10 -21.65 -3.50
C ALA A 543 16.96 -22.04 -4.46
N SER A 544 16.12 -23.00 -4.06
CA SER A 544 14.85 -23.25 -4.75
C SER A 544 13.98 -21.98 -4.74
N PRO A 545 13.16 -21.75 -5.79
CA PRO A 545 12.29 -20.58 -5.87
C PRO A 545 11.50 -20.35 -4.58
N LEU A 546 11.48 -19.11 -4.10
CA LEU A 546 10.74 -18.75 -2.87
C LEU A 546 9.28 -19.22 -2.94
N ALA A 547 8.62 -19.09 -4.10
CA ALA A 547 7.25 -19.58 -4.30
C ALA A 547 7.07 -21.10 -4.10
N ASP A 548 8.10 -21.90 -4.35
CA ASP A 548 8.09 -23.35 -4.10
C ASP A 548 8.30 -23.66 -2.61
N ARG A 549 9.20 -22.93 -1.95
CA ARG A 549 9.42 -23.04 -0.50
C ARG A 549 8.19 -22.63 0.29
N LEU A 550 7.51 -21.55 -0.13
CA LEU A 550 6.24 -21.11 0.43
C LEU A 550 5.14 -22.15 0.26
N GLU A 551 5.05 -22.79 -0.91
CA GLU A 551 4.09 -23.87 -1.13
C GLU A 551 4.31 -25.02 -0.14
N LYS A 552 5.55 -25.48 0.01
CA LYS A 552 5.88 -26.55 0.97
C LYS A 552 5.50 -26.14 2.41
N ALA A 553 5.87 -24.94 2.83
CA ALA A 553 5.58 -24.44 4.19
C ALA A 553 4.09 -24.31 4.48
N ILE A 554 3.31 -23.73 3.55
CA ILE A 554 1.85 -23.57 3.70
C ILE A 554 1.16 -24.93 3.76
N VAL A 555 1.53 -25.87 2.89
CA VAL A 555 0.93 -27.22 2.90
C VAL A 555 1.24 -27.96 4.19
N GLN A 556 2.46 -27.87 4.69
CA GLN A 556 2.84 -28.45 5.98
C GLN A 556 2.01 -27.86 7.13
N ARG A 557 1.77 -26.54 7.12
CA ARG A 557 0.91 -25.88 8.11
C ARG A 557 -0.54 -26.32 8.02
N LEU A 558 -1.12 -26.41 6.82
CA LEU A 558 -2.50 -26.90 6.63
C LEU A 558 -2.68 -28.34 7.14
N ILE A 559 -1.64 -29.16 7.07
CA ILE A 559 -1.65 -30.53 7.61
C ILE A 559 -1.49 -30.53 9.14
N ALA A 560 -0.55 -29.73 9.67
CA ALA A 560 -0.20 -29.75 11.08
C ALA A 560 -1.19 -28.96 11.97
N GLN A 561 -1.79 -27.90 11.44
CA GLN A 561 -2.63 -26.93 12.16
C GLN A 561 -3.88 -26.60 11.32
N PRO A 562 -4.82 -27.55 11.15
CA PRO A 562 -6.06 -27.29 10.42
C PRO A 562 -6.93 -26.26 11.16
N GLY A 563 -7.60 -25.40 10.40
CA GLY A 563 -8.47 -24.36 10.96
C GLY A 563 -7.73 -23.09 11.36
N GLU A 564 -6.58 -22.80 10.75
CA GLU A 564 -5.86 -21.54 10.98
C GLU A 564 -6.46 -20.40 10.14
N SER A 565 -6.61 -19.22 10.72
CA SER A 565 -6.99 -17.99 10.01
C SER A 565 -5.84 -17.51 9.10
N ILE A 566 -6.17 -16.89 7.98
CA ILE A 566 -5.16 -16.37 7.04
C ILE A 566 -4.19 -15.38 7.71
N GLU A 567 -4.65 -14.57 8.66
CA GLU A 567 -3.84 -13.56 9.35
C GLU A 567 -2.74 -14.18 10.21
N ARG A 568 -3.08 -15.22 10.98
CA ARG A 568 -2.12 -15.96 11.82
C ARG A 568 -1.10 -16.70 10.96
N MET A 569 -1.57 -17.34 9.89
CA MET A 569 -0.71 -18.04 8.95
C MET A 569 0.26 -17.08 8.26
N ASP A 570 -0.23 -15.92 7.82
CA ASP A 570 0.59 -14.88 7.18
C ASP A 570 1.67 -14.36 8.14
N ALA A 571 1.30 -14.04 9.39
CA ALA A 571 2.25 -13.59 10.41
C ALA A 571 3.32 -14.66 10.73
N ALA A 572 2.93 -15.94 10.78
CA ALA A 572 3.85 -17.04 11.02
C ALA A 572 4.81 -17.24 9.84
N LEU A 573 4.32 -17.17 8.60
CA LEU A 573 5.14 -17.24 7.40
C LEU A 573 6.07 -16.04 7.26
N CYS A 574 5.66 -14.84 7.64
CA CYS A 574 6.55 -13.67 7.70
C CYS A 574 7.66 -13.80 8.74
N THR A 575 7.44 -14.60 9.79
CA THR A 575 8.47 -14.90 10.79
C THR A 575 9.42 -15.98 10.28
N GLU A 576 8.90 -17.00 9.60
CA GLU A 576 9.69 -18.09 8.99
C GLU A 576 10.52 -17.61 7.79
N PHE A 577 9.94 -16.76 6.94
CA PHE A 577 10.55 -16.15 5.77
C PHE A 577 10.77 -14.66 6.01
N ALA A 578 11.62 -14.34 6.99
CA ALA A 578 11.85 -12.97 7.43
C ALA A 578 12.69 -12.13 6.45
N GLY A 579 12.68 -10.82 6.68
CA GLY A 579 13.46 -9.82 5.97
C GLY A 579 13.18 -9.83 4.47
N PRO A 580 14.19 -10.05 3.62
CA PRO A 580 14.01 -9.98 2.17
C PRO A 580 13.34 -11.23 1.58
N LEU A 581 13.09 -12.27 2.39
CA LEU A 581 12.31 -13.44 1.99
C LEU A 581 10.81 -13.27 2.27
N THR A 582 10.39 -12.10 2.78
CA THR A 582 8.98 -11.82 3.16
C THR A 582 7.99 -12.32 2.10
N PRO A 583 7.02 -13.18 2.48
CA PRO A 583 6.07 -13.78 1.55
C PRO A 583 5.18 -12.73 0.89
N PRO A 584 4.97 -12.81 -0.44
CA PRO A 584 3.92 -12.05 -1.12
C PRO A 584 2.52 -12.57 -0.78
N VAL A 585 1.60 -11.68 -0.44
CA VAL A 585 0.21 -12.03 -0.04
C VAL A 585 -0.55 -12.74 -1.16
N ASP A 586 -0.35 -12.31 -2.41
CA ASP A 586 -1.00 -12.92 -3.58
C ASP A 586 -0.55 -14.36 -3.81
N THR A 587 0.72 -14.66 -3.52
CA THR A 587 1.27 -16.03 -3.61
C THR A 587 0.74 -16.91 -2.49
N LEU A 588 0.63 -16.38 -1.27
CA LEU A 588 -0.01 -17.06 -0.15
C LEU A 588 -1.46 -17.43 -0.50
N ARG A 589 -2.26 -16.48 -1.01
CA ARG A 589 -3.66 -16.73 -1.41
C ARG A 589 -3.76 -17.77 -2.53
N ALA A 590 -2.93 -17.66 -3.57
CA ALA A 590 -2.93 -18.63 -4.67
C ALA A 590 -2.63 -20.07 -4.21
N ILE A 591 -1.74 -20.23 -3.23
CA ILE A 591 -1.43 -21.54 -2.64
C ILE A 591 -2.60 -22.04 -1.79
N LEU A 592 -3.16 -21.18 -0.92
CA LEU A 592 -4.33 -21.53 -0.10
C LEU A 592 -5.52 -21.96 -0.96
N GLU A 593 -5.88 -21.19 -1.99
CA GLU A 593 -6.97 -21.54 -2.90
C GLU A 593 -6.74 -22.87 -3.63
N SER A 594 -5.48 -23.24 -3.88
CA SER A 594 -5.13 -24.49 -4.53
C SER A 594 -5.29 -25.69 -3.58
N TYR A 595 -4.81 -25.59 -2.34
CA TYR A 595 -4.72 -26.71 -1.40
C TYR A 595 -5.84 -26.79 -0.36
N GLY A 596 -6.30 -25.64 0.10
CA GLY A 596 -7.25 -25.53 1.20
C GLY A 596 -8.59 -25.01 0.77
N GLU A 597 -9.54 -25.09 1.69
CA GLU A 597 -10.86 -24.48 1.60
C GLU A 597 -11.15 -23.73 2.90
N PRO A 598 -11.75 -22.52 2.83
CA PRO A 598 -12.14 -21.78 4.00
C PRO A 598 -13.45 -22.32 4.58
N ASP A 599 -13.57 -22.37 5.90
CA ASP A 599 -14.85 -22.54 6.58
C ASP A 599 -15.67 -21.22 6.57
N ASN A 600 -16.87 -21.25 7.17
CA ASN A 600 -17.76 -20.07 7.25
C ASN A 600 -17.14 -18.89 8.02
N GLU A 601 -16.12 -19.13 8.83
CA GLU A 601 -15.40 -18.12 9.62
C GLU A 601 -14.07 -17.70 8.95
N GLY A 602 -13.79 -18.18 7.74
CA GLY A 602 -12.59 -17.86 6.99
C GLY A 602 -11.33 -18.59 7.45
N ARG A 603 -11.47 -19.64 8.27
CA ARG A 603 -10.35 -20.51 8.68
C ARG A 603 -10.09 -21.58 7.63
N TRP A 604 -8.82 -21.84 7.37
CA TRP A 604 -8.41 -22.71 6.26
C TRP A 604 -8.10 -24.12 6.75
N THR A 605 -8.65 -25.11 6.04
CA THR A 605 -8.33 -26.53 6.19
C THR A 605 -7.94 -27.12 4.86
N LEU A 606 -7.17 -28.22 4.88
CA LEU A 606 -6.83 -28.96 3.68
C LEU A 606 -8.09 -29.56 3.04
N LYS A 607 -8.26 -29.41 1.72
CA LYS A 607 -9.38 -30.06 1.01
C LYS A 607 -9.31 -31.59 1.18
N PRO A 608 -10.45 -32.31 1.25
CA PRO A 608 -10.45 -33.77 1.41
C PRO A 608 -9.64 -34.52 0.34
N GLY A 609 -9.71 -34.06 -0.92
CA GLY A 609 -8.94 -34.61 -2.04
C GLY A 609 -7.43 -34.32 -2.00
N GLU A 610 -6.99 -33.42 -1.12
CA GLU A 610 -5.59 -33.02 -0.95
C GLU A 610 -4.90 -33.75 0.22
N ALA A 611 -5.64 -34.58 0.96
CA ALA A 611 -5.08 -35.37 2.05
C ALA A 611 -3.89 -36.25 1.56
N PRO A 612 -2.79 -36.36 2.34
CA PRO A 612 -1.59 -37.08 1.90
C PRO A 612 -1.85 -38.52 1.45
N LYS A 613 -2.75 -39.24 2.13
CA LYS A 613 -3.13 -40.61 1.75
C LYS A 613 -3.81 -40.64 0.38
N THR A 614 -4.79 -39.78 0.15
CA THR A 614 -5.51 -39.66 -1.14
C THR A 614 -4.55 -39.33 -2.27
N ARG A 615 -3.65 -38.36 -2.06
CA ARG A 615 -2.67 -37.96 -3.09
C ARG A 615 -1.63 -39.03 -3.40
N ARG A 616 -1.22 -39.86 -2.43
CA ARG A 616 -0.35 -41.03 -2.71
C ARG A 616 -1.05 -42.02 -3.63
N THR A 617 -2.31 -42.34 -3.35
CA THR A 617 -3.11 -43.22 -4.22
C THR A 617 -3.31 -42.64 -5.61
N ASP A 618 -3.60 -41.34 -5.73
CA ASP A 618 -3.70 -40.68 -7.04
C ASP A 618 -2.38 -40.79 -7.83
N LEU A 619 -1.22 -40.58 -7.19
CA LEU A 619 0.07 -40.64 -7.88
C LEU A 619 0.37 -42.05 -8.42
N GLU A 620 0.12 -43.08 -7.63
CA GLU A 620 0.26 -44.49 -8.04
C GLU A 620 -0.67 -44.83 -9.21
N GLU A 621 -1.95 -44.44 -9.13
CA GLU A 621 -2.93 -44.62 -10.19
C GLU A 621 -2.48 -43.95 -11.50
N ILE A 622 -2.06 -42.68 -11.43
CA ILE A 622 -1.68 -41.89 -12.60
C ILE A 622 -0.42 -42.46 -13.27
N ARG A 623 0.59 -42.88 -12.50
CA ARG A 623 1.76 -43.57 -13.07
C ARG A 623 1.37 -44.87 -13.74
N SER A 624 0.54 -45.70 -13.09
CA SER A 624 0.05 -46.94 -13.69
C SER A 624 -0.68 -46.72 -15.01
N ILE A 625 -1.52 -45.68 -15.11
CA ILE A 625 -2.22 -45.34 -16.36
C ILE A 625 -1.24 -44.94 -17.45
N LEU A 626 -0.21 -44.13 -17.12
CA LEU A 626 0.81 -43.74 -18.09
C LEU A 626 1.62 -44.93 -18.59
N VAL A 627 1.99 -45.88 -17.71
CA VAL A 627 2.70 -47.11 -18.11
C VAL A 627 1.84 -47.94 -19.06
N GLN A 628 0.57 -48.20 -18.70
CA GLN A 628 -0.35 -48.97 -19.54
C GLN A 628 -0.61 -48.31 -20.90
N ALA A 629 -0.81 -46.99 -20.93
CA ALA A 629 -1.00 -46.24 -22.16
C ALA A 629 0.23 -46.31 -23.07
N GLY A 630 1.43 -46.13 -22.52
CA GLY A 630 2.68 -46.24 -23.29
C GLY A 630 2.86 -47.60 -23.93
N GLN A 631 2.64 -48.68 -23.16
CA GLN A 631 2.72 -50.06 -23.65
C GLN A 631 1.70 -50.35 -24.75
N SER A 632 0.45 -49.89 -24.61
CA SER A 632 -0.59 -50.06 -25.64
C SER A 632 -0.26 -49.35 -26.97
N LEU A 633 0.55 -48.30 -26.91
CA LEU A 633 1.00 -47.51 -28.06
C LEU A 633 2.32 -48.00 -28.67
N GLY A 634 2.86 -49.10 -28.13
CA GLY A 634 4.08 -49.75 -28.60
C GLY A 634 5.38 -49.14 -28.09
N TYR A 635 5.35 -48.33 -27.03
CA TYR A 635 6.56 -47.78 -26.40
C TYR A 635 7.13 -48.73 -25.33
N GLN A 636 8.44 -48.72 -25.15
CA GLN A 636 9.08 -49.27 -23.95
C GLN A 636 8.92 -48.29 -22.79
N THR A 637 8.51 -48.77 -21.62
CA THR A 637 8.17 -47.90 -20.48
C THR A 637 9.08 -48.16 -19.28
N GLU A 638 9.66 -47.10 -18.74
CA GLU A 638 10.39 -47.12 -17.46
C GLU A 638 9.64 -46.29 -16.41
N GLU A 639 9.41 -46.87 -15.22
CA GLU A 639 8.77 -46.18 -14.10
C GLU A 639 9.78 -45.96 -12.96
N SER A 640 9.72 -44.79 -12.35
CA SER A 640 10.34 -44.45 -11.08
C SER A 640 9.34 -43.73 -10.19
N GLU A 641 9.72 -43.40 -8.95
CA GLU A 641 8.81 -42.77 -7.98
C GLU A 641 8.17 -41.47 -8.50
N LEU A 642 8.92 -40.65 -9.24
CA LEU A 642 8.48 -39.33 -9.72
C LEU A 642 8.29 -39.25 -11.24
N HIS A 643 8.76 -40.25 -11.98
CA HIS A 643 8.88 -40.18 -13.44
C HIS A 643 8.36 -41.44 -14.13
N VAL A 644 7.73 -41.25 -15.29
CA VAL A 644 7.46 -42.31 -16.27
C VAL A 644 8.12 -41.90 -17.59
N ARG A 645 8.93 -42.79 -18.18
CA ARG A 645 9.56 -42.57 -19.49
C ARG A 645 8.95 -43.51 -20.51
N TRP A 646 8.66 -43.00 -21.71
CA TRP A 646 8.34 -43.82 -22.87
C TRP A 646 9.45 -43.66 -23.90
N GLN A 647 10.04 -44.79 -24.31
CA GLN A 647 11.13 -44.87 -25.28
C GLN A 647 10.66 -45.62 -26.52
N ASP A 648 11.15 -45.19 -27.69
CA ASP A 648 10.98 -45.89 -28.97
C ASP A 648 12.38 -46.15 -29.56
N ASP A 649 12.48 -46.95 -30.62
CA ASP A 649 13.77 -47.26 -31.29
C ASP A 649 14.44 -46.01 -31.89
N SER A 650 13.72 -44.88 -31.94
CA SER A 650 14.23 -43.55 -32.32
C SER A 650 14.34 -42.62 -31.10
N PRO A 651 15.53 -42.07 -30.78
CA PRO A 651 15.72 -41.17 -29.65
C PRO A 651 14.95 -39.83 -29.75
N VAL A 652 14.35 -39.53 -30.91
CA VAL A 652 13.52 -38.32 -31.16
C VAL A 652 12.09 -38.49 -30.63
N GLU A 653 11.67 -39.71 -30.31
CA GLU A 653 10.33 -40.00 -29.76
C GLU A 653 10.35 -40.29 -28.25
N ASP A 654 11.36 -39.85 -27.50
CA ASP A 654 11.42 -40.07 -26.04
C ASP A 654 10.49 -39.12 -25.26
N TRP A 655 9.55 -39.70 -24.51
CA TRP A 655 8.62 -38.96 -23.65
C TRP A 655 9.01 -39.07 -22.19
N HIS A 656 8.92 -37.96 -21.48
CA HIS A 656 9.21 -37.92 -20.06
C HIS A 656 8.08 -37.24 -19.30
N PHE A 657 7.39 -38.01 -18.45
CA PHE A 657 6.30 -37.54 -17.62
C PHE A 657 6.80 -37.42 -16.17
N ARG A 658 6.83 -36.21 -15.63
CA ARG A 658 7.01 -35.98 -14.20
C ARG A 658 5.64 -35.91 -13.53
N VAL A 659 5.35 -36.83 -12.63
CA VAL A 659 4.07 -36.93 -11.94
C VAL A 659 4.21 -36.36 -10.53
N ALA A 660 3.46 -35.30 -10.21
CA ALA A 660 3.56 -34.60 -8.94
C ALA A 660 2.20 -34.14 -8.40
N ALA A 661 2.00 -34.22 -7.08
CA ALA A 661 0.81 -33.68 -6.40
C ALA A 661 0.93 -32.18 -6.08
N SER A 662 2.14 -31.61 -6.25
CA SER A 662 2.48 -30.22 -5.98
C SER A 662 2.75 -29.41 -7.25
N ALA A 663 2.71 -28.09 -7.13
CA ALA A 663 3.15 -27.13 -8.13
C ALA A 663 4.59 -26.62 -7.86
N VAL A 664 5.44 -27.47 -7.29
CA VAL A 664 6.88 -27.21 -7.09
C VAL A 664 7.62 -27.38 -8.41
N LEU A 665 7.91 -26.26 -9.07
CA LEU A 665 8.44 -26.25 -10.43
C LEU A 665 9.96 -26.17 -10.50
N GLY A 666 10.63 -25.60 -9.50
CA GLY A 666 12.06 -25.35 -9.54
C GLY A 666 12.92 -26.61 -9.56
N GLU A 667 12.48 -27.67 -8.88
CA GLU A 667 13.14 -28.99 -8.93
C GLU A 667 12.84 -29.76 -10.22
N SER A 668 12.00 -29.21 -11.11
CA SER A 668 11.52 -29.84 -12.33
C SER A 668 11.98 -29.08 -13.57
N VAL A 669 11.37 -27.92 -13.79
CA VAL A 669 11.48 -27.14 -15.02
C VAL A 669 12.87 -26.52 -15.16
N LEU A 670 13.51 -26.15 -14.04
CA LEU A 670 14.83 -25.52 -14.07
C LEU A 670 15.99 -26.50 -14.20
N GLN A 671 15.72 -27.81 -14.08
CA GLN A 671 16.75 -28.83 -14.27
C GLN A 671 17.03 -29.04 -15.77
N PRO A 672 18.18 -29.63 -16.14
CA PRO A 672 18.45 -30.00 -17.52
C PRO A 672 17.35 -30.92 -18.07
N PRO A 673 16.90 -30.69 -19.33
CA PRO A 673 15.83 -31.47 -19.93
C PRO A 673 16.24 -32.95 -20.05
N GLN A 674 15.34 -33.86 -19.70
CA GLN A 674 15.59 -35.31 -19.77
C GLN A 674 15.24 -35.91 -21.15
N SER A 675 14.37 -35.23 -21.91
CA SER A 675 13.99 -35.59 -23.28
C SER A 675 13.47 -34.35 -24.03
N GLU A 676 13.25 -34.48 -25.35
CA GLU A 676 12.63 -33.41 -26.16
C GLU A 676 11.15 -33.18 -25.80
N ARG A 677 10.44 -34.21 -25.31
CA ARG A 677 9.01 -34.13 -24.94
C ARG A 677 8.82 -34.34 -23.45
N GLN A 678 8.63 -33.24 -22.71
CA GLN A 678 8.48 -33.26 -21.26
C GLN A 678 7.09 -32.82 -20.80
N PHE A 679 6.52 -33.58 -19.89
CA PHE A 679 5.19 -33.37 -19.36
C PHE A 679 5.22 -33.25 -17.84
N PHE A 680 4.68 -32.16 -17.30
CA PHE A 680 4.42 -32.00 -15.88
C PHE A 680 2.97 -32.40 -15.58
N VAL A 681 2.78 -33.55 -14.96
CA VAL A 681 1.47 -34.14 -14.72
C VAL A 681 1.06 -33.86 -13.27
N SER A 682 -0.05 -33.14 -13.09
CA SER A 682 -0.49 -32.68 -11.77
C SER A 682 -2.01 -32.68 -11.58
N PRO A 683 -2.54 -32.56 -10.34
CA PRO A 683 -3.97 -32.40 -10.13
C PRO A 683 -4.54 -31.16 -10.82
N GLY A 684 -5.79 -31.22 -11.29
CA GLY A 684 -6.46 -30.05 -11.88
C GLY A 684 -6.55 -28.85 -10.93
N SER A 685 -6.61 -29.09 -9.60
CA SER A 685 -6.56 -28.04 -8.57
C SER A 685 -5.25 -27.24 -8.55
N ARG A 686 -4.19 -27.70 -9.23
CA ARG A 686 -2.90 -27.00 -9.36
C ARG A 686 -2.81 -26.06 -10.54
N ALA A 687 -3.71 -26.12 -11.52
CA ALA A 687 -3.60 -25.35 -12.76
C ALA A 687 -3.45 -23.84 -12.52
N ARG A 688 -4.31 -23.25 -11.68
CA ARG A 688 -4.25 -21.81 -11.33
C ARG A 688 -2.94 -21.45 -10.60
N LEU A 689 -2.45 -22.31 -9.71
CA LEU A 689 -1.19 -22.09 -8.99
C LEU A 689 0.04 -22.21 -9.91
N LEU A 690 0.03 -23.17 -10.85
CA LEU A 690 1.06 -23.32 -11.87
C LEU A 690 1.14 -22.06 -12.75
N LEU A 691 0.00 -21.59 -13.25
CA LEU A 691 -0.07 -20.34 -14.01
C LEU A 691 0.38 -19.12 -13.21
N HIS A 692 0.01 -19.05 -11.92
CA HIS A 692 0.48 -17.99 -11.02
C HIS A 692 2.01 -17.98 -10.93
N LYS A 693 2.63 -19.15 -10.73
CA LYS A 693 4.09 -19.29 -10.63
C LYS A 693 4.81 -18.99 -11.94
N LEU A 694 4.30 -19.48 -13.08
CA LEU A 694 4.88 -19.21 -14.40
C LEU A 694 4.80 -17.72 -14.77
N ARG A 695 3.70 -17.04 -14.47
CA ARG A 695 3.58 -15.59 -14.71
C ARG A 695 4.51 -14.77 -13.81
N ARG A 696 4.73 -15.24 -12.57
CA ARG A 696 5.55 -14.50 -11.59
C ARG A 696 7.05 -14.71 -11.78
N ASP A 697 7.48 -15.90 -12.19
CA ASP A 697 8.87 -16.22 -12.49
C ASP A 697 9.05 -16.36 -14.01
N PRO A 698 9.42 -15.28 -14.73
CA PRO A 698 9.59 -15.31 -16.19
C PRO A 698 10.68 -16.29 -16.64
N ARG A 699 11.64 -16.64 -15.79
CA ARG A 699 12.64 -17.66 -16.09
C ARG A 699 12.00 -19.06 -16.10
N LEU A 700 11.05 -19.36 -15.20
CA LEU A 700 10.27 -20.60 -15.29
C LEU A 700 9.46 -20.67 -16.59
N ALA A 701 8.78 -19.57 -16.98
CA ALA A 701 8.01 -19.52 -18.22
C ALA A 701 8.89 -19.75 -19.46
N GLN A 702 9.99 -19.00 -19.60
CA GLN A 702 10.91 -19.13 -20.72
C GLN A 702 11.59 -20.50 -20.77
N LYS A 703 11.96 -21.05 -19.61
CA LYS A 703 12.56 -22.38 -19.55
C LYS A 703 11.55 -23.47 -19.91
N ALA A 704 10.30 -23.34 -19.45
CA ALA A 704 9.23 -24.25 -19.83
C ALA A 704 8.98 -24.23 -21.35
N GLU A 705 8.92 -23.05 -21.96
CA GLU A 705 8.76 -22.89 -23.41
C GLU A 705 9.96 -23.45 -24.19
N LYS A 706 11.18 -23.07 -23.80
CA LYS A 706 12.43 -23.47 -24.48
C LYS A 706 12.65 -24.98 -24.45
N ASP A 707 12.40 -25.61 -23.31
CA ASP A 707 12.61 -27.05 -23.13
C ASP A 707 11.37 -27.88 -23.51
N GLY A 708 10.33 -27.25 -24.08
CA GLY A 708 9.15 -27.95 -24.59
C GLY A 708 8.24 -28.55 -23.50
N TRP A 709 8.26 -28.01 -22.27
CA TRP A 709 7.40 -28.47 -21.18
C TRP A 709 5.92 -28.26 -21.51
N ARG A 710 5.13 -29.32 -21.33
CA ARG A 710 3.67 -29.29 -21.37
C ARG A 710 3.10 -29.68 -20.01
N PHE A 711 1.97 -29.09 -19.62
CA PHE A 711 1.36 -29.34 -18.32
C PHE A 711 0.09 -30.16 -18.51
N LEU A 712 0.00 -31.35 -17.90
CA LEU A 712 -1.16 -32.22 -18.00
C LEU A 712 -1.88 -32.33 -16.66
N THR A 713 -3.21 -32.47 -16.70
CA THR A 713 -4.00 -32.73 -15.50
C THR A 713 -4.22 -34.22 -15.28
N PHE A 714 -4.35 -34.64 -14.02
CA PHE A 714 -4.73 -36.03 -13.68
C PHE A 714 -6.03 -36.46 -14.36
N ARG A 715 -6.98 -35.54 -14.54
CA ARG A 715 -8.22 -35.78 -15.27
C ARG A 715 -7.97 -36.16 -16.73
N LEU A 716 -7.04 -35.48 -17.40
CA LEU A 716 -6.68 -35.78 -18.78
C LEU A 716 -6.01 -37.16 -18.90
N VAL A 717 -5.10 -37.50 -17.99
CA VAL A 717 -4.47 -38.82 -17.97
C VAL A 717 -5.47 -39.94 -17.70
N ARG A 718 -6.41 -39.75 -16.76
CA ARG A 718 -7.51 -40.71 -16.55
C ARG A 718 -8.38 -40.89 -17.80
N ARG A 719 -8.65 -39.80 -18.53
CA ARG A 719 -9.36 -39.86 -19.82
C ARG A 719 -8.57 -40.64 -20.88
N MET A 720 -7.24 -40.52 -20.90
CA MET A 720 -6.39 -41.32 -21.78
C MET A 720 -6.54 -42.81 -21.48
N GLY A 721 -6.47 -43.22 -20.20
CA GLY A 721 -6.64 -44.63 -19.79
C GLY A 721 -8.03 -45.21 -20.08
N GLN A 722 -9.07 -44.38 -20.16
CA GLN A 722 -10.43 -44.81 -20.49
C GLN A 722 -10.71 -44.92 -22.01
N THR A 723 -9.81 -44.40 -22.84
CA THR A 723 -9.99 -44.38 -24.30
C THR A 723 -9.59 -45.73 -24.89
N ARG A 724 -10.58 -46.55 -25.28
CA ARG A 724 -10.39 -47.95 -25.70
C ARG A 724 -9.52 -48.15 -26.96
N ASP A 725 -9.45 -47.15 -27.84
CA ASP A 725 -8.69 -47.20 -29.10
C ASP A 725 -7.74 -45.98 -29.23
N LEU A 726 -6.97 -45.69 -28.18
CA LEU A 726 -6.00 -44.60 -28.21
C LEU A 726 -4.92 -44.90 -29.26
N THR A 727 -4.88 -44.11 -30.33
CA THR A 727 -3.82 -44.15 -31.35
C THR A 727 -2.77 -43.08 -31.08
N ARG A 728 -1.55 -43.20 -31.62
CA ARG A 728 -0.51 -42.15 -31.53
C ARG A 728 -1.01 -40.80 -32.05
N ALA A 729 -1.81 -40.79 -33.12
CA ALA A 729 -2.45 -39.58 -33.65
C ALA A 729 -3.54 -39.01 -32.71
N GLY A 730 -4.32 -39.89 -32.08
CA GLY A 730 -5.32 -39.49 -31.07
C GLY A 730 -4.66 -38.90 -29.82
N LEU A 731 -3.53 -39.46 -29.38
CA LEU A 731 -2.72 -38.93 -28.29
C LEU A 731 -2.21 -37.52 -28.60
N ALA A 732 -1.65 -37.29 -29.80
CA ALA A 732 -1.18 -35.97 -30.20
C ALA A 732 -2.30 -34.90 -30.16
N ARG A 733 -3.53 -35.26 -30.56
CA ARG A 733 -4.71 -34.38 -30.45
C ARG A 733 -5.12 -34.10 -29.02
N LEU A 734 -5.10 -35.11 -28.14
CA LEU A 734 -5.44 -34.94 -26.72
C LEU A 734 -4.46 -34.03 -25.98
N LEU A 735 -3.18 -34.06 -26.38
CA LEU A 735 -2.12 -33.25 -25.79
C LEU A 735 -2.00 -31.85 -26.39
N ALA A 736 -2.62 -31.62 -27.55
CA ALA A 736 -2.71 -30.29 -28.16
C ALA A 736 -3.74 -29.39 -27.48
N LEU A 737 -4.60 -29.93 -26.61
CA LEU A 737 -5.51 -29.15 -25.77
C LEU A 737 -4.70 -28.43 -24.69
N ASP A 738 -4.86 -27.11 -24.54
CA ASP A 738 -4.19 -26.34 -23.48
C ASP A 738 -4.82 -26.66 -22.10
N PRO A 739 -4.15 -27.42 -21.22
CA PRO A 739 -4.77 -27.90 -19.98
C PRO A 739 -4.74 -26.84 -18.87
N LEU A 740 -4.09 -25.69 -19.11
CA LEU A 740 -3.97 -24.60 -18.15
C LEU A 740 -4.98 -23.48 -18.38
N SER A 741 -5.61 -23.39 -19.56
CA SER A 741 -6.63 -22.36 -19.83
C SER A 741 -7.91 -22.61 -19.02
N GLU A 742 -8.47 -21.55 -18.42
CA GLU A 742 -9.74 -21.58 -17.65
C GLU A 742 -10.95 -21.98 -18.52
N GLU A 743 -10.77 -22.06 -19.85
CA GLU A 743 -11.77 -22.41 -20.87
C GLU A 743 -11.75 -23.89 -21.31
N ALA A 744 -11.22 -24.82 -20.51
CA ALA A 744 -11.65 -26.23 -20.59
C ALA A 744 -13.08 -26.39 -20.01
N THR A 745 -13.98 -25.54 -20.52
CA THR A 745 -15.43 -25.59 -20.45
C THR A 745 -15.88 -27.02 -20.69
N GLN A 746 -16.94 -27.41 -19.97
CA GLN A 746 -17.73 -28.61 -20.19
C GLN A 746 -17.96 -28.85 -21.70
N LEU A 747 -17.10 -29.63 -22.36
CA LEU A 747 -17.46 -30.22 -23.64
C LEU A 747 -18.30 -31.45 -23.32
N SER A 748 -19.60 -31.25 -23.56
CA SER A 748 -20.69 -32.21 -23.49
C SER A 748 -20.30 -33.59 -24.02
N LEU A 749 -20.82 -34.60 -23.33
CA LEU A 749 -21.03 -35.95 -23.84
C LEU A 749 -21.63 -35.86 -25.26
N LEU A 750 -20.89 -36.37 -26.24
CA LEU A 750 -21.41 -36.96 -27.48
C LEU A 750 -20.58 -38.21 -27.77
#